data_AF-A0AAV7JDW3-F1
#
_entry.id   AF-A0AAV7JDW3-F1
#
_cell.length_a   1.000
_cell.length_b   1.000
_cell.length_c   1.000
_cell.angle_alpha   90.00
_cell.angle_beta   90.00
_cell.angle_gamma   90.00
#
_symmetry.space_group_name_H-M   'P 1'
#
loop_
_entity.id
_entity.type
_entity.pdbx_description
1 polymer ?
#
loop_
_entity_poly.entity_id
_entity_poly.type
_entity_poly.pdbx_seq_one_letter_code
_entity_poly.pdbx_strand_id
1 'polypeptide(L)'
;MIKYLKSQSLWQDSSWEVLLVTLIANLSTFKLGFGLGYSSPTSLEFLQSGLLSLYTFPIFSSIYALGVGIGCVCVVPFLKVFGRKLVLILSTLISTGSYLIIASSSGATQLIIGRVIAGISAGLCFTTVPIYIGEVSHFKVKGFFAGFFGLSLRFGTLSAYIFGLFLSFRWLALITVFIDVLYTPSLMFICYSPTWLISRRLHKRGVSVLVRLGRSEEDAVSEGEEVEKVLTQRAFTGIKERLLSLFQKYHFKALAIGLTYMIFEPMTGTDVIDAYATRILSETNFILSNPKTASLFFPLFAIAANLILLALVDRVGRKVLTIISGAGIILCLFAMSIYVYVTDGILSTDVNTTSDGYLGVLPVVSLAGVRFLHGLGWGSVGFILLGELFPLKEHSNRLSQVQTPAKRKKLKNILELLPSTPSDINFTINNNVATLETVSASRPARKERVYRPASRDSPRSVEIKYPDGEVSVIVITHSSLILDVLLHSCINKNIDPQDYYIQINHSENTTEYSFPSEHEYFRDHTIYSLELCSKAIHIIDLYPVDEVELGFSIEVLEKNIYGKFTRSFIVSDVIRGGQADIFGLCLGDEILSINSTSTHSISLEAVYSLLGQESVRIEFRTKRRRLPYSVEEIELINTLICPAPPASTSRLSTHEIGPLVIPNPKHLSFMSIRELSELEDPDQDYEEGDLLHTLMTDSQELNYSVRLWDIGSPLEEGSLPPHLSRLTQCCNELLFTEKEFISALGLLTERYLKSLQHESFVSQSEITCLCEKTQQILARQNDLFSQLQTALGSQKDDSTATNLILKISNLFIQHSHNFRLFSIFCTSYRNAQELINTDSEEVLAFFGARNPHNKHELRFDSLLALPIQRILRYPLFLRNMRDSVSKGSEEYKSISNAIQIMDRVAGYIDEIQYMSEKFSSLFNGILTDSGLRKVGVHVDIAELKHKFDVTWLNPTEETGKWKKKGDGPEMTLFLLPRLLIVISYDNKFKLKLSKHGIVEYKELDDLVHYKLALLLFYCTFKDFPDSDGVSNMVSIGSQGIEQKVNLIIKCKSRPEKARLIREFKCAIEKVRSLQNS
;
A
#
# COMPACT_ATOMS: atom_id res chain seq x y z
N MET A 1 -28.58 29.26 3.20
CA MET A 1 -27.14 28.98 3.07
C MET A 1 -26.33 29.56 4.24
N ILE A 2 -26.22 30.88 4.44
CA ILE A 2 -25.52 31.49 5.59
C ILE A 2 -26.05 31.01 6.96
N LYS A 3 -27.38 30.81 7.08
CA LYS A 3 -28.01 30.22 8.29
C LYS A 3 -27.61 28.75 8.54
N TYR A 4 -27.43 27.94 7.49
CA TYR A 4 -26.99 26.54 7.59
C TYR A 4 -25.51 26.44 8.01
N LEU A 5 -24.72 27.37 7.48
CA LEU A 5 -23.32 27.54 7.81
C LEU A 5 -23.12 28.04 9.26
N LYS A 6 -23.98 28.96 9.73
CA LYS A 6 -24.02 29.37 11.15
C LYS A 6 -24.53 28.27 12.09
N SER A 7 -25.45 27.40 11.66
CA SER A 7 -26.01 26.36 12.54
C SER A 7 -25.06 25.20 12.85
N GLN A 8 -23.96 25.06 12.10
CA GLN A 8 -22.95 24.01 12.30
C GLN A 8 -21.86 24.39 13.34
N SER A 9 -21.95 25.52 14.05
CA SER A 9 -20.93 26.03 15.01
C SER A 9 -19.51 26.27 14.44
N LEU A 10 -19.34 26.19 13.12
CA LEU A 10 -18.02 26.27 12.44
C LEU A 10 -17.65 27.67 11.94
N TRP A 11 -18.53 28.67 12.11
CA TRP A 11 -18.31 30.05 11.66
C TRP A 11 -17.75 30.91 12.79
N GLN A 12 -16.42 31.01 12.86
CA GLN A 12 -15.68 32.02 13.63
C GLN A 12 -15.32 33.24 12.75
N ASP A 13 -14.96 34.37 13.36
CA ASP A 13 -14.71 35.67 12.71
C ASP A 13 -13.59 35.68 11.64
N SER A 14 -12.83 34.61 11.49
CA SER A 14 -11.77 34.37 10.50
C SER A 14 -12.25 33.65 9.22
N SER A 15 -13.52 33.21 9.18
CA SER A 15 -14.10 32.44 8.06
C SER A 15 -14.22 33.24 6.76
N TRP A 16 -14.24 34.58 6.83
CA TRP A 16 -14.32 35.44 5.65
C TRP A 16 -13.03 35.44 4.84
N GLU A 17 -11.86 35.26 5.47
CA GLU A 17 -10.59 35.19 4.74
C GLU A 17 -10.51 33.92 3.88
N VAL A 18 -10.92 32.78 4.43
CA VAL A 18 -10.99 31.51 3.70
C VAL A 18 -11.95 31.64 2.52
N LEU A 19 -13.11 32.26 2.72
CA LEU A 19 -14.10 32.51 1.67
C LEU A 19 -13.57 33.45 0.59
N LEU A 20 -12.90 34.55 0.97
CA LEU A 20 -12.29 35.47 0.03
C LEU A 20 -11.21 34.79 -0.82
N VAL A 21 -10.30 34.05 -0.18
CA VAL A 21 -9.20 33.34 -0.84
C VAL A 21 -9.73 32.25 -1.77
N THR A 22 -10.77 31.52 -1.38
CA THR A 22 -11.42 30.52 -2.25
C THR A 22 -12.17 31.15 -3.42
N LEU A 23 -12.85 32.28 -3.23
CA LEU A 23 -13.50 33.00 -4.34
C LEU A 23 -12.47 33.52 -5.36
N ILE A 24 -11.38 34.14 -4.89
CA ILE A 24 -10.29 34.59 -5.77
C ILE A 24 -9.66 33.39 -6.49
N ALA A 25 -9.37 32.28 -5.79
CA ALA A 25 -8.83 31.09 -6.45
C ALA A 25 -9.78 30.54 -7.54
N ASN A 26 -11.09 30.53 -7.29
CA ASN A 26 -12.08 30.05 -8.26
C ASN A 26 -12.25 30.96 -9.48
N LEU A 27 -11.80 32.23 -9.44
CA LEU A 27 -11.80 33.06 -10.65
C LEU A 27 -10.88 32.47 -11.76
N SER A 28 -9.86 31.69 -11.40
CA SER A 28 -9.12 30.85 -12.36
C SER A 28 -10.01 29.79 -13.03
N THR A 29 -10.90 29.16 -12.27
CA THR A 29 -11.84 28.16 -12.77
C THR A 29 -12.93 28.80 -13.63
N PHE A 30 -13.36 30.02 -13.30
CA PHE A 30 -14.20 30.82 -14.19
C PHE A 30 -13.55 31.02 -15.56
N LYS A 31 -12.27 31.40 -15.61
CA LYS A 31 -11.54 31.54 -16.87
C LYS A 31 -11.46 30.24 -17.67
N LEU A 32 -11.20 29.12 -16.99
CA LEU A 32 -11.20 27.79 -17.59
C LEU A 32 -12.55 27.50 -18.28
N GLY A 33 -13.65 27.80 -17.58
CA GLY A 33 -15.01 27.62 -18.11
C GLY A 33 -15.32 28.54 -19.29
N PHE A 34 -14.85 29.80 -19.23
CA PHE A 34 -14.93 30.74 -20.34
C PHE A 34 -14.21 30.21 -21.57
N GLY A 35 -13.01 29.65 -21.38
CA GLY A 35 -12.23 29.05 -22.46
C GLY A 35 -12.91 27.85 -23.11
N LEU A 36 -13.58 26.99 -22.32
CA LEU A 36 -14.39 25.87 -22.84
C LEU A 36 -15.57 26.37 -23.68
N GLY A 37 -16.31 27.37 -23.19
CA GLY A 37 -17.49 27.91 -23.87
C GLY A 37 -17.19 28.84 -25.07
N TYR A 38 -15.94 29.24 -25.27
CA TYR A 38 -15.55 30.21 -26.31
C TYR A 38 -15.80 29.70 -27.74
N SER A 39 -15.66 28.40 -27.99
CA SER A 39 -15.77 27.83 -29.35
C SER A 39 -17.19 27.82 -29.91
N SER A 40 -18.21 27.68 -29.06
CA SER A 40 -19.61 27.58 -29.49
C SER A 40 -20.13 28.86 -30.19
N PRO A 41 -20.14 30.06 -29.55
CA PRO A 41 -20.70 31.26 -30.19
C PRO A 41 -19.87 31.76 -31.38
N THR A 42 -18.60 31.38 -31.46
CA THR A 42 -17.65 31.77 -32.52
C THR A 42 -17.67 30.82 -33.73
N SER A 43 -18.25 29.62 -33.58
CA SER A 43 -18.28 28.58 -34.62
C SER A 43 -18.83 29.06 -35.97
N LEU A 44 -20.01 29.68 -35.98
CA LEU A 44 -20.65 30.18 -37.20
C LEU A 44 -19.83 31.31 -37.84
N GLU A 45 -19.26 32.20 -37.02
CA GLU A 45 -18.45 33.33 -37.50
C GLU A 45 -17.15 32.85 -38.18
N PHE A 46 -16.47 31.85 -37.60
CA PHE A 46 -15.25 31.29 -38.17
C PHE A 46 -15.48 30.59 -39.51
N LEU A 47 -16.61 29.90 -39.66
CA LEU A 47 -16.97 29.23 -40.91
C LEU A 47 -17.39 30.24 -41.99
N GLN A 48 -18.20 31.25 -41.63
CA GLN A 48 -18.65 32.28 -42.56
C GLN A 48 -17.53 33.20 -43.05
N SER A 49 -16.55 33.50 -42.19
CA SER A 49 -15.39 34.34 -42.53
C SER A 49 -14.30 33.62 -43.33
N GLY A 50 -14.40 32.29 -43.50
CA GLY A 50 -13.38 31.48 -44.15
C GLY A 50 -12.05 31.35 -43.39
N LEU A 51 -11.98 31.85 -42.15
CA LEU A 51 -10.80 31.76 -41.28
C LEU A 51 -10.50 30.31 -40.87
N LEU A 52 -11.55 29.50 -40.69
CA LEU A 52 -11.47 28.06 -40.43
C LEU A 52 -12.41 27.31 -41.40
N SER A 53 -11.92 26.21 -41.95
CA SER A 53 -12.70 25.25 -42.73
C SER A 53 -13.50 24.30 -41.83
N LEU A 54 -14.44 23.57 -42.42
CA LEU A 54 -15.22 22.51 -41.74
C LEU A 54 -14.33 21.44 -41.09
N TYR A 55 -13.12 21.21 -41.60
CA TYR A 55 -12.14 20.26 -41.06
C TYR A 55 -11.22 20.86 -39.99
N THR A 56 -10.92 22.17 -40.07
CA THR A 56 -9.98 22.82 -39.14
C THR A 56 -10.68 23.36 -37.89
N PHE A 57 -11.97 23.67 -37.94
CA PHE A 57 -12.73 24.08 -36.76
C PHE A 57 -12.77 22.99 -35.65
N PRO A 58 -13.01 21.71 -35.96
CA PRO A 58 -12.94 20.66 -34.95
C PRO A 58 -11.56 20.50 -34.30
N ILE A 59 -10.48 20.69 -35.08
CA ILE A 59 -9.11 20.71 -34.57
C ILE A 59 -8.93 21.90 -33.61
N PHE A 60 -9.38 23.09 -33.99
CA PHE A 60 -9.32 24.27 -33.12
C PHE A 60 -10.04 24.04 -31.78
N SER A 61 -11.19 23.35 -31.78
CA SER A 61 -11.93 23.07 -30.56
C SER A 61 -11.29 21.98 -29.71
N SER A 62 -10.85 20.86 -30.31
CA SER A 62 -10.31 19.71 -29.57
C SER A 62 -8.90 19.94 -29.04
N ILE A 63 -8.08 20.73 -29.74
CA ILE A 63 -6.69 20.97 -29.34
C ILE A 63 -6.57 21.75 -28.02
N TYR A 64 -7.61 22.49 -27.62
CA TYR A 64 -7.69 23.10 -26.31
C TYR A 64 -7.70 22.04 -25.19
N ALA A 65 -8.50 20.96 -25.34
CA ALA A 65 -8.56 19.87 -24.37
C ALA A 65 -7.24 19.08 -24.30
N LEU A 66 -6.58 18.87 -25.45
CA LEU A 66 -5.23 18.29 -25.49
C LEU A 66 -4.22 19.17 -24.72
N GLY A 67 -4.28 20.49 -24.93
CA GLY A 67 -3.48 21.45 -24.16
C GLY A 67 -3.74 21.37 -22.66
N VAL A 68 -5.00 21.23 -22.24
CA VAL A 68 -5.37 21.03 -20.82
C VAL A 68 -4.70 19.78 -20.26
N GLY A 69 -4.74 18.65 -20.97
CA GLY A 69 -4.06 17.42 -20.59
C GLY A 69 -2.55 17.61 -20.37
N ILE A 70 -1.88 18.26 -21.32
CA ILE A 70 -0.44 18.58 -21.22
C ILE A 70 -0.18 19.47 -20.00
N GLY A 71 -0.99 20.52 -19.79
CA GLY A 71 -0.88 21.42 -18.64
C GLY A 71 -1.02 20.68 -17.30
N CYS A 72 -1.97 19.75 -17.20
CA CYS A 72 -2.20 18.94 -16.00
C CYS A 72 -0.98 18.07 -15.62
N VAL A 73 -0.26 17.52 -16.60
CA VAL A 73 0.95 16.72 -16.36
C VAL A 73 2.12 17.62 -16.00
N CYS A 74 2.32 18.70 -16.76
CA CYS A 74 3.46 19.59 -16.59
C CYS A 74 3.45 20.30 -15.23
N VAL A 75 2.29 20.61 -14.64
CA VAL A 75 2.16 21.44 -13.43
C VAL A 75 2.78 20.85 -12.16
N VAL A 76 2.89 19.53 -12.05
CA VAL A 76 3.28 18.81 -10.82
C VAL A 76 4.67 19.24 -10.29
N PRO A 77 5.74 19.28 -11.11
CA PRO A 77 7.02 19.84 -10.68
C PRO A 77 6.94 21.33 -10.32
N PHE A 78 6.19 22.14 -11.07
CA PHE A 78 6.06 23.58 -10.80
C PHE A 78 5.40 23.85 -9.45
N LEU A 79 4.41 23.05 -9.04
CA LEU A 79 3.76 23.17 -7.72
C LEU A 79 4.73 22.92 -6.56
N LYS A 80 5.71 22.02 -6.73
CA LYS A 80 6.75 21.79 -5.72
C LYS A 80 7.71 22.97 -5.65
N VAL A 81 8.13 23.49 -6.81
CA VAL A 81 9.13 24.55 -6.89
C VAL A 81 8.55 25.93 -6.55
N PHE A 82 7.56 26.39 -7.31
CA PHE A 82 7.02 27.75 -7.21
C PHE A 82 5.87 27.87 -6.21
N GLY A 83 5.22 26.76 -5.86
CA GLY A 83 4.03 26.78 -5.02
C GLY A 83 2.78 27.22 -5.78
N ARG A 84 1.62 27.16 -5.11
CA ARG A 84 0.31 27.27 -5.78
C ARG A 84 0.05 28.68 -6.32
N LYS A 85 0.32 29.71 -5.49
CA LYS A 85 0.12 31.12 -5.84
C LYS A 85 0.89 31.54 -7.10
N LEU A 86 2.19 31.21 -7.18
CA LEU A 86 3.01 31.57 -8.33
C LEU A 86 2.63 30.82 -9.60
N VAL A 87 2.19 29.55 -9.48
CA VAL A 87 1.69 28.79 -10.63
C VAL A 87 0.40 29.40 -11.18
N LEU A 88 -0.52 29.87 -10.33
CA LEU A 88 -1.71 30.60 -10.77
C LEU A 88 -1.36 31.94 -11.45
N ILE A 89 -0.34 32.66 -10.96
CA ILE A 89 0.12 33.87 -11.64
C ILE A 89 0.71 33.52 -13.01
N LEU A 90 1.55 32.50 -13.08
CA LEU A 90 2.16 32.05 -14.34
C LEU A 90 1.10 31.62 -15.36
N SER A 91 0.05 30.89 -14.93
CA SER A 91 -1.03 30.52 -15.83
C SER A 91 -1.78 31.75 -16.36
N THR A 92 -2.03 32.78 -15.54
CA THR A 92 -2.65 34.02 -16.03
C THR A 92 -1.83 34.72 -17.12
N LEU A 93 -0.51 34.72 -16.99
CA LEU A 93 0.38 35.30 -18.00
C LEU A 93 0.37 34.50 -19.32
N ILE A 94 0.41 33.17 -19.22
CA ILE A 94 0.34 32.28 -20.39
C ILE A 94 -1.01 32.43 -21.11
N SER A 95 -2.13 32.48 -20.35
CA SER A 95 -3.47 32.72 -20.87
C SER A 95 -3.57 34.07 -21.57
N THR A 96 -3.05 35.14 -20.96
CA THR A 96 -3.05 36.49 -21.56
C THR A 96 -2.34 36.48 -22.92
N GLY A 97 -1.14 35.89 -22.99
CA GLY A 97 -0.41 35.72 -24.25
C GLY A 97 -1.20 34.93 -25.30
N SER A 98 -1.86 33.85 -24.88
CA SER A 98 -2.65 33.01 -25.80
C SER A 98 -3.84 33.74 -26.43
N TYR A 99 -4.60 34.50 -25.64
CA TYR A 99 -5.79 35.20 -26.15
C TYR A 99 -5.41 36.47 -26.92
N LEU A 100 -4.25 37.07 -26.66
CA LEU A 100 -3.70 38.12 -27.53
C LEU A 100 -3.32 37.58 -28.93
N ILE A 101 -2.75 36.37 -29.00
CA ILE A 101 -2.48 35.69 -30.28
C ILE A 101 -3.80 35.40 -31.02
N ILE A 102 -4.83 34.94 -30.31
CA ILE A 102 -6.16 34.68 -30.89
C ILE A 102 -6.81 35.98 -31.39
N ALA A 103 -6.75 37.06 -30.61
CA ALA A 103 -7.32 38.35 -30.99
C ALA A 103 -6.63 38.97 -32.22
N SER A 104 -5.32 38.81 -32.34
CA SER A 104 -4.52 39.31 -33.49
C SER A 104 -4.46 38.34 -34.67
N SER A 105 -5.19 37.22 -34.61
CA SER A 105 -5.09 36.17 -35.60
C SER A 105 -5.59 36.60 -37.00
N SER A 106 -4.79 36.22 -38.01
CA SER A 106 -5.06 36.44 -39.43
C SER A 106 -5.23 35.12 -40.21
N GLY A 107 -5.00 33.96 -39.57
CA GLY A 107 -5.14 32.65 -40.20
C GLY A 107 -5.27 31.51 -39.19
N ALA A 108 -5.67 30.33 -39.67
CA ALA A 108 -5.97 29.15 -38.86
C ALA A 108 -4.81 28.71 -37.94
N THR A 109 -3.56 28.78 -38.40
CA THR A 109 -2.39 28.36 -37.62
C THR A 109 -2.22 29.17 -36.33
N GLN A 110 -2.42 30.49 -36.39
CA GLN A 110 -2.33 31.36 -35.21
C GLN A 110 -3.45 31.06 -34.21
N LEU A 111 -4.67 30.80 -34.71
CA LEU A 111 -5.81 30.38 -33.88
C LEU A 111 -5.53 29.05 -33.16
N ILE A 112 -4.98 28.06 -33.86
CA ILE A 112 -4.63 26.74 -33.31
C ILE A 112 -3.51 26.87 -32.27
N ILE A 113 -2.43 27.59 -32.57
CA ILE A 113 -1.31 27.83 -31.63
C ILE A 113 -1.83 28.54 -30.38
N GLY A 114 -2.62 29.61 -30.55
CA GLY A 114 -3.26 30.31 -29.46
C GLY A 114 -4.10 29.37 -28.59
N ARG A 115 -4.87 28.45 -29.20
CA ARG A 115 -5.66 27.48 -28.44
C ARG A 115 -4.87 26.42 -27.68
N VAL A 116 -3.77 25.92 -28.23
CA VAL A 116 -2.87 25.01 -27.51
C VAL A 116 -2.35 25.68 -26.24
N ILE A 117 -1.83 26.91 -26.37
CA ILE A 117 -1.25 27.67 -25.24
C ILE A 117 -2.34 28.00 -24.20
N ALA A 118 -3.54 28.37 -24.65
CA ALA A 118 -4.69 28.60 -23.78
C ALA A 118 -5.06 27.33 -23.01
N GLY A 119 -5.05 26.17 -23.67
CA GLY A 119 -5.28 24.85 -23.08
C GLY A 119 -4.23 24.52 -22.00
N ILE A 120 -2.94 24.72 -22.28
CA ILE A 120 -1.85 24.50 -21.31
C ILE A 120 -2.09 25.34 -20.05
N SER A 121 -2.38 26.63 -20.21
CA SER A 121 -2.73 27.51 -19.08
C SER A 121 -3.93 26.99 -18.29
N ALA A 122 -4.99 26.57 -19.00
CA ALA A 122 -6.18 26.00 -18.39
C ALA A 122 -5.88 24.73 -17.58
N GLY A 123 -5.01 23.84 -18.06
CA GLY A 123 -4.54 22.65 -17.33
C GLY A 123 -3.74 22.97 -16.05
N LEU A 124 -2.91 24.03 -16.09
CA LEU A 124 -2.22 24.52 -14.89
C LEU A 124 -3.24 24.96 -13.83
N CYS A 125 -4.30 25.66 -14.22
CA CYS A 125 -5.38 26.08 -13.30
C CYS A 125 -6.21 24.90 -12.79
N PHE A 126 -6.62 24.00 -13.68
CA PHE A 126 -7.50 22.86 -13.40
C PHE A 126 -6.96 21.98 -12.27
N THR A 127 -5.65 21.78 -12.23
CA THR A 127 -4.96 21.02 -11.18
C THR A 127 -4.66 21.86 -9.93
N THR A 128 -4.22 23.12 -10.10
CA THR A 128 -3.72 23.94 -9.00
C THR A 128 -4.83 24.41 -8.07
N VAL A 129 -5.98 24.83 -8.60
CA VAL A 129 -7.09 25.37 -7.82
C VAL A 129 -7.65 24.38 -6.78
N PRO A 130 -8.06 23.14 -7.15
CA PRO A 130 -8.60 22.20 -6.16
C PRO A 130 -7.57 21.80 -5.10
N ILE A 131 -6.29 21.69 -5.47
CA ILE A 131 -5.20 21.46 -4.50
C ILE A 131 -5.08 22.63 -3.52
N TYR A 132 -5.09 23.86 -4.04
CA TYR A 132 -4.96 25.06 -3.22
C TYR A 132 -6.15 25.22 -2.26
N ILE A 133 -7.37 25.08 -2.76
CA ILE A 133 -8.59 25.12 -1.93
C ILE A 133 -8.51 24.04 -0.86
N GLY A 134 -8.09 22.83 -1.21
CA GLY A 134 -7.98 21.71 -0.28
C GLY A 134 -6.88 21.84 0.78
N GLU A 135 -5.89 22.71 0.57
CA GLU A 135 -4.80 23.03 1.53
C GLU A 135 -5.12 24.24 2.42
N VAL A 136 -6.03 25.11 1.98
CA VAL A 136 -6.44 26.33 2.70
C VAL A 136 -7.73 26.09 3.52
N SER A 137 -8.63 25.24 3.01
CA SER A 137 -9.90 24.92 3.67
C SER A 137 -9.71 23.98 4.85
N HIS A 138 -10.51 24.17 5.91
CA HIS A 138 -10.62 23.21 7.00
C HIS A 138 -11.31 21.91 6.55
N PHE A 139 -10.90 20.75 7.07
CA PHE A 139 -11.35 19.43 6.60
C PHE A 139 -12.89 19.27 6.60
N LYS A 140 -13.57 19.80 7.62
CA LYS A 140 -15.04 19.75 7.78
C LYS A 140 -15.83 20.47 6.67
N VAL A 141 -15.27 21.52 6.05
CA VAL A 141 -15.95 22.35 5.03
C VAL A 141 -15.33 22.22 3.65
N LYS A 142 -14.35 21.33 3.50
CA LYS A 142 -13.59 21.11 2.26
C LYS A 142 -14.49 20.70 1.08
N GLY A 143 -15.48 19.84 1.32
CA GLY A 143 -16.46 19.44 0.29
C GLY A 143 -17.31 20.61 -0.22
N PHE A 144 -17.74 21.50 0.68
CA PHE A 144 -18.48 22.71 0.32
C PHE A 144 -17.64 23.65 -0.55
N PHE A 145 -16.39 23.92 -0.15
CA PHE A 145 -15.50 24.79 -0.93
C PHE A 145 -15.05 24.15 -2.26
N ALA A 146 -14.94 22.83 -2.32
CA ALA A 146 -14.69 22.11 -3.56
C ALA A 146 -15.86 22.25 -4.57
N GLY A 147 -17.10 22.35 -4.08
CA GLY A 147 -18.28 22.60 -4.92
C GLY A 147 -18.24 23.91 -5.71
N PHE A 148 -17.56 24.96 -5.20
CA PHE A 148 -17.39 26.22 -5.93
C PHE A 148 -16.58 26.06 -7.22
N PHE A 149 -15.71 25.05 -7.32
CA PHE A 149 -14.95 24.78 -8.54
C PHE A 149 -15.91 24.49 -9.70
N GLY A 150 -16.81 23.52 -9.54
CA GLY A 150 -17.80 23.18 -10.56
C GLY A 150 -18.75 24.33 -10.87
N LEU A 151 -19.20 25.07 -9.87
CA LEU A 151 -20.10 26.21 -10.07
C LEU A 151 -19.42 27.34 -10.86
N SER A 152 -18.19 27.71 -10.48
CA SER A 152 -17.41 28.75 -11.14
C SER A 152 -17.09 28.41 -12.59
N LEU A 153 -16.81 27.14 -12.88
CA LEU A 153 -16.63 26.64 -14.24
C LEU A 153 -17.85 26.95 -15.11
N ARG A 154 -19.06 26.58 -14.64
CA ARG A 154 -20.30 26.77 -15.41
C ARG A 154 -20.68 28.25 -15.58
N PHE A 155 -20.42 29.09 -14.57
CA PHE A 155 -20.57 30.54 -14.73
C PHE A 155 -19.62 31.12 -15.78
N GLY A 156 -18.40 30.59 -15.87
CA GLY A 156 -17.45 30.94 -16.94
C GLY A 156 -18.00 30.61 -18.32
N THR A 157 -18.49 29.38 -18.51
CA THR A 157 -19.10 28.94 -19.78
C THR A 157 -20.32 29.77 -20.15
N LEU A 158 -21.21 30.05 -19.19
CA LEU A 158 -22.35 30.93 -19.40
C LEU A 158 -21.92 32.33 -19.86
N SER A 159 -20.89 32.89 -19.22
CA SER A 159 -20.38 34.23 -19.56
C SER A 159 -19.83 34.27 -20.99
N ALA A 160 -19.08 33.25 -21.41
CA ALA A 160 -18.60 33.16 -22.80
C ALA A 160 -19.75 33.13 -23.80
N TYR A 161 -20.85 32.42 -23.50
CA TYR A 161 -22.03 32.40 -24.35
C TYR A 161 -22.74 33.77 -24.40
N ILE A 162 -22.93 34.42 -23.25
CA ILE A 162 -23.57 35.74 -23.16
C ILE A 162 -22.78 36.79 -23.95
N PHE A 163 -21.47 36.89 -23.74
CA PHE A 163 -20.63 37.84 -24.48
C PHE A 163 -20.57 37.49 -25.97
N GLY A 164 -20.56 36.20 -26.32
CA GLY A 164 -20.58 35.71 -27.70
C GLY A 164 -21.88 35.99 -28.47
N LEU A 165 -22.96 36.43 -27.81
CA LEU A 165 -24.17 36.93 -28.47
C LEU A 165 -23.91 38.25 -29.19
N PHE A 166 -23.13 39.14 -28.56
CA PHE A 166 -22.99 40.54 -28.95
C PHE A 166 -21.63 40.85 -29.58
N LEU A 167 -20.63 40.01 -29.34
CA LEU A 167 -19.24 40.29 -29.70
C LEU A 167 -18.69 39.27 -30.71
N SER A 168 -17.85 39.75 -31.62
CA SER A 168 -17.03 38.91 -32.52
C SER A 168 -16.01 38.10 -31.72
N PHE A 169 -15.47 37.03 -32.32
CA PHE A 169 -14.41 36.23 -31.69
C PHE A 169 -13.21 37.06 -31.17
N ARG A 170 -12.79 38.12 -31.89
CA ARG A 170 -11.65 38.96 -31.47
C ARG A 170 -11.93 39.71 -30.16
N TRP A 171 -13.08 40.37 -30.08
CA TRP A 171 -13.52 41.07 -28.88
C TRP A 171 -13.79 40.10 -27.73
N LEU A 172 -14.28 38.90 -28.02
CA LEU A 172 -14.44 37.85 -27.00
C LEU A 172 -13.09 37.42 -26.42
N ALA A 173 -12.04 37.31 -27.25
CA ALA A 173 -10.68 37.02 -26.79
C ALA A 173 -10.09 38.17 -25.94
N LEU A 174 -10.36 39.43 -26.32
CA LEU A 174 -9.95 40.61 -25.55
C LEU A 174 -10.65 40.70 -24.19
N ILE A 175 -11.91 40.24 -24.08
CA ILE A 175 -12.57 40.11 -22.77
C ILE A 175 -11.83 39.11 -21.88
N THR A 176 -11.36 37.98 -22.41
CA THR A 176 -10.57 37.04 -21.62
C THR A 176 -9.26 37.67 -21.13
N VAL A 177 -8.60 38.45 -21.99
CA VAL A 177 -7.40 39.24 -21.60
C VAL A 177 -7.74 40.23 -20.50
N PHE A 178 -8.87 40.93 -20.59
CA PHE A 178 -9.33 41.85 -19.55
C PHE A 178 -9.59 41.14 -18.21
N ILE A 179 -10.25 39.97 -18.23
CA ILE A 179 -10.46 39.13 -17.05
C ILE A 179 -9.11 38.73 -16.44
N ASP A 180 -8.12 38.37 -17.27
CA ASP A 180 -6.79 37.98 -16.81
C ASP A 180 -6.06 39.13 -16.13
N VAL A 181 -6.07 40.31 -16.75
CA VAL A 181 -5.43 41.53 -16.22
C VAL A 181 -6.06 41.96 -14.89
N LEU A 182 -7.38 41.83 -14.73
CA LEU A 182 -8.04 42.09 -13.44
C LEU A 182 -7.74 41.03 -12.38
N TYR A 183 -7.56 39.78 -12.82
CA TYR A 183 -7.34 38.67 -11.92
C TYR A 183 -5.91 38.60 -11.37
N THR A 184 -4.88 38.94 -12.17
CA THR A 184 -3.48 38.85 -11.74
C THR A 184 -3.17 39.69 -10.47
N PRO A 185 -3.65 40.94 -10.31
CA PRO A 185 -3.53 41.69 -9.05
C PRO A 185 -4.29 41.04 -7.90
N SER A 186 -5.46 40.46 -8.17
CA SER A 186 -6.28 39.77 -7.17
C SER A 186 -5.54 38.59 -6.54
N LEU A 187 -4.70 37.88 -7.31
CA LEU A 187 -3.84 36.82 -6.82
C LEU A 187 -2.76 37.30 -5.84
N MET A 188 -2.44 38.59 -5.77
CA MET A 188 -1.50 39.09 -4.78
C MET A 188 -2.09 39.06 -3.36
N PHE A 189 -3.41 39.12 -3.23
CA PHE A 189 -4.12 39.08 -1.94
C PHE A 189 -4.29 37.67 -1.37
N ILE A 190 -4.15 36.61 -2.19
CA ILE A 190 -4.22 35.23 -1.68
C ILE A 190 -2.96 34.86 -0.89
N CYS A 191 -3.12 34.03 0.14
CA CYS A 191 -2.02 33.55 0.96
C CYS A 191 -1.24 32.42 0.26
N TYR A 192 0.01 32.22 0.65
CA TYR A 192 0.76 31.04 0.22
C TYR A 192 0.14 29.77 0.82
N SER A 193 0.24 28.65 0.11
CA SER A 193 -0.20 27.35 0.63
C SER A 193 0.56 27.01 1.92
N PRO A 194 -0.14 26.71 3.03
CA PRO A 194 0.49 26.34 4.30
C PRO A 194 1.36 25.08 4.17
N THR A 195 0.82 24.06 3.51
CA THR A 195 1.51 22.80 3.21
C THR A 195 2.77 23.01 2.39
N TRP A 196 2.72 23.95 1.42
CA TRP A 196 3.90 24.31 0.65
C TRP A 196 4.97 25.00 1.50
N LEU A 197 4.60 25.95 2.37
CA LEU A 197 5.54 26.64 3.27
C LEU A 197 6.22 25.65 4.23
N ILE A 198 5.47 24.71 4.78
CA ILE A 198 6.01 23.66 5.66
C ILE A 198 6.97 22.75 4.88
N SER A 199 6.63 22.35 3.65
CA SER A 199 7.54 21.55 2.80
C SER A 199 8.83 22.28 2.39
N ARG A 200 8.84 23.62 2.43
CA ARG A 200 10.02 24.47 2.25
C ARG A 200 10.82 24.70 3.55
N ARG A 201 10.51 23.98 4.64
CA ARG A 201 11.11 24.12 5.98
C ARG A 201 10.84 25.48 6.64
N LEU A 202 9.78 26.18 6.22
CA LEU A 202 9.34 27.46 6.80
C LEU A 202 8.17 27.23 7.77
N HIS A 203 8.33 26.32 8.74
CA HIS A 203 7.26 25.85 9.62
C HIS A 203 6.52 27.00 10.34
N LYS A 204 7.25 27.94 10.94
CA LYS A 204 6.67 29.10 11.64
C LYS A 204 5.76 29.95 10.74
N ARG A 205 6.15 30.15 9.47
CA ARG A 205 5.33 30.89 8.50
C ARG A 205 4.12 30.07 8.05
N GLY A 206 4.29 28.75 7.87
CA GLY A 206 3.18 27.84 7.56
C GLY A 206 2.09 27.89 8.64
N VAL A 207 2.46 27.68 9.91
CA VAL A 207 1.55 27.75 11.05
C VAL A 207 0.90 29.13 11.20
N SER A 208 1.66 30.21 11.01
CA SER A 208 1.10 31.57 11.04
C SER A 208 0.01 31.80 9.98
N VAL A 209 0.17 31.23 8.77
CA VAL A 209 -0.89 31.27 7.74
C VAL A 209 -2.11 30.46 8.18
N LEU A 210 -1.92 29.33 8.87
CA LEU A 210 -3.03 28.52 9.39
C LEU A 210 -3.85 29.26 10.44
N VAL A 211 -3.18 29.96 11.36
CA VAL A 211 -3.84 30.81 12.35
C VAL A 211 -4.62 31.93 11.66
N ARG A 212 -4.01 32.59 10.65
CA ARG A 212 -4.68 33.62 9.85
C ARG A 212 -5.93 33.10 9.13
N LEU A 213 -5.89 31.87 8.63
CA LEU A 213 -7.02 31.19 7.99
C LEU A 213 -8.09 30.69 8.98
N GLY A 214 -7.94 31.01 10.27
CA GLY A 214 -8.97 30.82 11.27
C GLY A 214 -8.88 29.56 12.11
N ARG A 215 -7.73 28.87 12.10
CA ARG A 215 -7.46 27.77 13.03
C ARG A 215 -7.02 28.34 14.39
N SER A 216 -7.34 27.63 15.47
CA SER A 216 -6.75 27.95 16.78
C SER A 216 -5.24 27.77 16.73
N GLU A 217 -4.48 28.46 17.59
CA GLU A 217 -3.01 28.31 17.61
C GLU A 217 -2.59 26.85 17.87
N GLU A 218 -3.31 26.15 18.75
CA GLU A 218 -3.07 24.75 19.07
C GLU A 218 -3.37 23.83 17.87
N ASP A 219 -4.51 24.01 17.20
CA ASP A 219 -4.88 23.23 16.02
C ASP A 219 -3.92 23.50 14.84
N ALA A 220 -3.49 24.75 14.68
CA ALA A 220 -2.55 25.16 13.63
C ALA A 220 -1.17 24.54 13.80
N VAL A 221 -0.68 24.44 15.05
CA VAL A 221 0.60 23.76 15.36
C VAL A 221 0.46 22.26 15.14
N SER A 222 -0.62 21.64 15.65
CA SER A 222 -0.90 20.21 15.49
C SER A 222 -0.97 19.79 14.01
N GLU A 223 -1.74 20.53 13.20
CA GLU A 223 -1.85 20.24 11.77
C GLU A 223 -0.53 20.51 11.03
N GLY A 224 0.22 21.53 11.45
CA GLY A 224 1.56 21.82 10.92
C GLY A 224 2.55 20.66 11.14
N GLU A 225 2.59 20.13 12.36
CA GLU A 225 3.41 18.97 12.72
C GLU A 225 2.97 17.71 12.00
N GLU A 226 1.67 17.49 11.82
CA GLU A 226 1.16 16.35 11.05
C GLU A 226 1.64 16.43 9.60
N VAL A 227 1.48 17.59 8.96
CA VAL A 227 1.99 17.82 7.61
C VAL A 227 3.50 17.57 7.52
N GLU A 228 4.28 18.00 8.50
CA GLU A 228 5.71 17.74 8.56
C GLU A 228 6.05 16.25 8.73
N LYS A 229 5.35 15.52 9.59
CA LYS A 229 5.47 14.05 9.75
C LYS A 229 5.16 13.33 8.44
N VAL A 230 4.15 13.78 7.68
CA VAL A 230 3.82 13.22 6.37
C VAL A 230 4.91 13.52 5.34
N LEU A 231 5.46 14.73 5.34
CA LEU A 231 6.50 15.14 4.39
C LEU A 231 7.84 14.45 4.67
N THR A 232 8.20 14.27 5.94
CA THR A 232 9.38 13.51 6.36
C THR A 232 9.24 12.04 5.97
N GLN A 233 8.13 11.38 6.30
CA GLN A 233 7.84 10.01 5.83
C GLN A 233 7.87 9.90 4.30
N ARG A 234 7.35 10.90 3.58
CA ARG A 234 7.42 10.93 2.11
C ARG A 234 8.87 11.07 1.63
N ALA A 235 9.69 11.91 2.24
CA ALA A 235 11.09 12.11 1.83
C ALA A 235 11.92 10.81 1.83
N PHE A 236 11.57 9.84 2.67
CA PHE A 236 12.24 8.52 2.74
C PHE A 236 11.80 7.52 1.66
N THR A 237 10.77 7.81 0.85
CA THR A 237 10.26 6.88 -0.18
C THR A 237 10.58 7.37 -1.60
N GLY A 238 11.13 6.49 -2.43
CA GLY A 238 11.48 6.79 -3.82
C GLY A 238 10.25 7.03 -4.70
N ILE A 239 10.38 7.76 -5.82
CA ILE A 239 9.27 8.01 -6.77
C ILE A 239 8.70 6.67 -7.30
N LYS A 240 9.57 5.69 -7.56
CA LYS A 240 9.20 4.34 -8.02
C LYS A 240 8.33 3.61 -6.99
N GLU A 241 8.74 3.61 -5.72
CA GLU A 241 7.98 3.02 -4.60
C GLU A 241 6.64 3.72 -4.37
N ARG A 242 6.58 5.05 -4.57
CA ARG A 242 5.33 5.81 -4.47
C ARG A 242 4.35 5.45 -5.58
N LEU A 243 4.81 5.32 -6.82
CA LEU A 243 3.97 4.89 -7.92
C LEU A 243 3.49 3.44 -7.71
N LEU A 244 4.39 2.55 -7.29
CA LEU A 244 4.05 1.16 -6.92
C LEU A 244 3.05 1.10 -5.75
N SER A 245 3.13 2.02 -4.78
CA SER A 245 2.17 2.09 -3.67
C SER A 245 0.75 2.43 -4.12
N LEU A 246 0.57 3.13 -5.25
CA LEU A 246 -0.75 3.40 -5.84
C LEU A 246 -1.37 2.14 -6.46
N PHE A 247 -0.55 1.17 -6.86
CA PHE A 247 -1.00 -0.14 -7.37
C PHE A 247 -1.29 -1.16 -6.25
N GLN A 248 -1.12 -0.79 -4.98
CA GLN A 248 -1.61 -1.61 -3.88
C GLN A 248 -3.14 -1.69 -3.93
N LYS A 249 -3.72 -2.89 -3.79
CA LYS A 249 -5.15 -3.23 -3.99
C LYS A 249 -6.17 -2.27 -3.34
N TYR A 250 -5.83 -1.60 -2.24
CA TYR A 250 -6.69 -0.58 -1.63
C TYR A 250 -6.69 0.74 -2.43
N HIS A 251 -5.50 1.26 -2.74
CA HIS A 251 -5.34 2.47 -3.56
C HIS A 251 -5.72 2.23 -5.02
N PHE A 252 -5.48 1.02 -5.53
CA PHE A 252 -5.84 0.63 -6.89
C PHE A 252 -7.35 0.67 -7.12
N LYS A 253 -8.19 0.23 -6.15
CA LYS A 253 -9.64 0.35 -6.28
C LYS A 253 -10.10 1.81 -6.37
N ALA A 254 -9.58 2.67 -5.50
CA ALA A 254 -9.88 4.10 -5.51
C ALA A 254 -9.40 4.78 -6.81
N LEU A 255 -8.20 4.41 -7.26
CA LEU A 255 -7.59 4.89 -8.51
C LEU A 255 -8.36 4.40 -9.74
N ALA A 256 -8.77 3.13 -9.77
CA ALA A 256 -9.59 2.57 -10.84
C ALA A 256 -10.95 3.28 -10.91
N ILE A 257 -11.64 3.48 -9.78
CA ILE A 257 -12.91 4.24 -9.75
C ILE A 257 -12.70 5.68 -10.25
N GLY A 258 -11.66 6.36 -9.78
CA GLY A 258 -11.34 7.72 -10.19
C GLY A 258 -10.98 7.83 -11.68
N LEU A 259 -10.17 6.91 -12.20
CA LEU A 259 -9.79 6.85 -13.62
C LEU A 259 -10.99 6.52 -14.51
N THR A 260 -11.78 5.50 -14.16
CA THR A 260 -13.03 5.18 -14.84
C THR A 260 -13.93 6.41 -14.91
N TYR A 261 -14.12 7.11 -13.80
CA TYR A 261 -14.93 8.33 -13.80
C TYR A 261 -14.36 9.40 -14.73
N MET A 262 -13.06 9.66 -14.67
CA MET A 262 -12.39 10.67 -15.51
C MET A 262 -12.37 10.33 -16.99
N ILE A 263 -12.40 9.04 -17.36
CA ILE A 263 -12.49 8.59 -18.76
C ILE A 263 -13.93 8.72 -19.26
N PHE A 264 -14.91 8.27 -18.48
CA PHE A 264 -16.31 8.23 -18.93
C PHE A 264 -17.03 9.58 -18.82
N GLU A 265 -16.57 10.50 -17.96
CA GLU A 265 -17.21 11.81 -17.80
C GLU A 265 -17.22 12.63 -19.11
N PRO A 266 -16.09 12.78 -19.85
CA PRO A 266 -16.10 13.43 -21.16
C PRO A 266 -16.90 12.66 -22.22
N MET A 267 -16.95 11.33 -22.13
CA MET A 267 -17.71 10.46 -23.06
C MET A 267 -19.23 10.67 -22.98
N THR A 268 -19.74 11.39 -21.98
CA THR A 268 -21.15 11.82 -21.93
C THR A 268 -21.52 12.80 -23.05
N GLY A 269 -20.55 13.34 -23.78
CA GLY A 269 -20.78 14.30 -24.87
C GLY A 269 -20.99 15.74 -24.41
N THR A 270 -20.79 16.04 -23.12
CA THR A 270 -21.01 17.38 -22.57
C THR A 270 -20.06 18.43 -23.16
N ASP A 271 -18.78 18.10 -23.34
CA ASP A 271 -17.81 19.01 -23.96
C ASP A 271 -18.14 19.31 -25.43
N VAL A 272 -18.77 18.35 -26.13
CA VAL A 272 -19.26 18.56 -27.50
C VAL A 272 -20.40 19.57 -27.49
N ILE A 273 -21.33 19.49 -26.54
CA ILE A 273 -22.41 20.48 -26.41
C ILE A 273 -21.81 21.86 -26.10
N ASP A 274 -20.82 21.97 -25.21
CA ASP A 274 -20.20 23.25 -24.85
C ASP A 274 -19.37 23.87 -25.99
N ALA A 275 -18.83 23.05 -26.89
CA ALA A 275 -18.07 23.51 -28.04
C ALA A 275 -18.92 23.79 -29.30
N TYR A 276 -20.01 23.05 -29.51
CA TYR A 276 -20.76 23.03 -30.77
C TYR A 276 -22.23 23.42 -30.64
N ALA A 277 -22.73 23.78 -29.45
CA ALA A 277 -24.16 24.08 -29.24
C ALA A 277 -24.78 25.01 -30.30
N THR A 278 -24.13 26.14 -30.60
CA THR A 278 -24.66 27.10 -31.59
C THR A 278 -24.77 26.48 -32.99
N ARG A 279 -23.80 25.64 -33.37
CA ARG A 279 -23.80 24.94 -34.65
C ARG A 279 -24.85 23.85 -34.71
N ILE A 280 -24.92 23.00 -33.68
CA ILE A 280 -25.94 21.93 -33.59
C ILE A 280 -27.35 22.55 -33.71
N LEU A 281 -27.59 23.68 -33.06
CA LEU A 281 -28.88 24.38 -33.14
C LEU A 281 -29.14 25.08 -34.46
N SER A 282 -28.11 25.40 -35.24
CA SER A 282 -28.28 25.95 -36.59
C SER A 282 -28.58 24.89 -37.64
N GLU A 283 -28.22 23.63 -37.37
CA GLU A 283 -28.48 22.48 -38.23
C GLU A 283 -29.84 21.82 -37.91
N THR A 284 -30.52 22.21 -36.83
CA THR A 284 -31.87 21.74 -36.48
C THR A 284 -32.97 22.73 -36.92
N ASN A 285 -34.16 22.22 -37.23
CA ASN A 285 -35.34 23.01 -37.62
C ASN A 285 -36.01 23.73 -36.42
N PHE A 286 -35.23 24.34 -35.53
CA PHE A 286 -35.74 24.93 -34.30
C PHE A 286 -36.39 26.31 -34.50
N ILE A 287 -37.47 26.57 -33.76
CA ILE A 287 -38.38 27.74 -33.92
C ILE A 287 -37.72 29.09 -33.58
N LEU A 288 -36.72 29.13 -32.68
CA LEU A 288 -36.08 30.41 -32.33
C LEU A 288 -35.26 30.95 -33.51
N SER A 289 -35.52 32.21 -33.87
CA SER A 289 -34.90 32.91 -35.00
C SER A 289 -33.38 33.05 -34.92
N ASN A 290 -32.75 32.85 -33.73
CA ASN A 290 -31.31 32.99 -33.54
C ASN A 290 -30.70 31.82 -32.72
N PRO A 291 -29.88 30.94 -33.35
CA PRO A 291 -29.28 29.78 -32.68
C PRO A 291 -28.33 30.16 -31.53
N LYS A 292 -27.69 31.34 -31.59
CA LYS A 292 -26.84 31.85 -30.50
C LYS A 292 -27.64 32.06 -29.21
N THR A 293 -28.83 32.63 -29.31
CA THR A 293 -29.70 32.86 -28.13
C THR A 293 -30.24 31.55 -27.54
N ALA A 294 -30.61 30.60 -28.38
CA ALA A 294 -31.08 29.29 -27.93
C ALA A 294 -29.98 28.50 -27.21
N SER A 295 -28.71 28.65 -27.63
CA SER A 295 -27.58 27.96 -27.00
C SER A 295 -27.35 28.34 -25.52
N LEU A 296 -27.83 29.50 -25.07
CA LEU A 296 -27.70 29.99 -23.67
C LEU A 296 -28.40 29.10 -22.65
N PHE A 297 -29.46 28.40 -23.06
CA PHE A 297 -30.21 27.53 -22.15
C PHE A 297 -29.33 26.42 -21.59
N PHE A 298 -28.40 25.88 -22.38
CA PHE A 298 -27.53 24.76 -21.98
C PHE A 298 -26.68 25.06 -20.73
N PRO A 299 -25.85 26.13 -20.68
CA PRO A 299 -25.12 26.48 -19.46
C PRO A 299 -26.05 26.92 -18.31
N LEU A 300 -27.23 27.51 -18.58
CA LEU A 300 -28.20 27.86 -17.54
C LEU A 300 -28.76 26.63 -16.83
N PHE A 301 -29.20 25.61 -17.60
CA PHE A 301 -29.69 24.34 -17.05
C PHE A 301 -28.60 23.61 -16.26
N ALA A 302 -27.36 23.65 -16.74
CA ALA A 302 -26.21 23.12 -16.03
C ALA A 302 -25.97 23.79 -14.67
N ILE A 303 -26.10 25.12 -14.57
CA ILE A 303 -25.96 25.86 -13.31
C ILE A 303 -27.11 25.49 -12.36
N ALA A 304 -28.34 25.50 -12.85
CA ALA A 304 -29.52 25.14 -12.06
C ALA A 304 -29.39 23.73 -11.46
N ALA A 305 -28.98 22.76 -12.28
CA ALA A 305 -28.71 21.39 -11.85
C ALA A 305 -27.63 21.32 -10.77
N ASN A 306 -26.51 22.03 -10.94
CA ASN A 306 -25.42 22.00 -9.97
C ASN A 306 -25.83 22.59 -8.61
N LEU A 307 -26.65 23.65 -8.61
CA LEU A 307 -27.21 24.21 -7.37
C LEU A 307 -28.13 23.21 -6.65
N ILE A 308 -28.94 22.45 -7.39
CA ILE A 308 -29.78 21.38 -6.85
C ILE A 308 -28.91 20.25 -6.28
N LEU A 309 -27.86 19.85 -7.01
CA LEU A 309 -26.90 18.85 -6.54
C LEU A 309 -26.24 19.26 -5.22
N LEU A 310 -25.78 20.50 -5.07
CA LEU A 310 -25.19 20.98 -3.82
C LEU A 310 -26.15 20.82 -2.62
N ALA A 311 -27.47 20.86 -2.83
CA ALA A 311 -28.47 20.63 -1.78
C ALA A 311 -28.82 19.15 -1.55
N LEU A 312 -28.71 18.31 -2.59
CA LEU A 312 -29.10 16.89 -2.56
C LEU A 312 -27.95 15.94 -2.25
N VAL A 313 -26.70 16.32 -2.54
CA VAL A 313 -25.52 15.43 -2.53
C VAL A 313 -25.28 14.78 -1.17
N ASP A 314 -25.58 15.50 -0.08
CA ASP A 314 -25.42 15.02 1.30
C ASP A 314 -26.64 14.22 1.79
N ARG A 315 -27.79 14.32 1.11
CA ARG A 315 -29.03 13.61 1.50
C ARG A 315 -29.24 12.30 0.75
N VAL A 316 -29.01 12.30 -0.57
CA VAL A 316 -29.31 11.18 -1.47
C VAL A 316 -28.10 10.26 -1.66
N GLY A 317 -26.90 10.80 -1.49
CA GLY A 317 -25.65 10.06 -1.65
C GLY A 317 -25.16 10.01 -3.10
N ARG A 318 -23.84 10.07 -3.25
CA ARG A 318 -23.13 10.33 -4.52
C ARG A 318 -23.35 9.24 -5.58
N LYS A 319 -23.36 7.96 -5.18
CA LYS A 319 -23.56 6.82 -6.10
C LYS A 319 -24.93 6.87 -6.79
N VAL A 320 -25.99 7.12 -6.01
CA VAL A 320 -27.37 7.14 -6.52
C VAL A 320 -27.55 8.30 -7.50
N LEU A 321 -27.06 9.50 -7.16
CA LEU A 321 -27.09 10.67 -8.03
C LEU A 321 -26.39 10.42 -9.37
N THR A 322 -25.21 9.78 -9.38
CA THR A 322 -24.50 9.45 -10.63
C THR A 322 -25.26 8.43 -11.48
N ILE A 323 -25.90 7.42 -10.88
CA ILE A 323 -26.68 6.41 -11.61
C ILE A 323 -27.92 7.05 -12.27
N ILE A 324 -28.68 7.85 -11.51
CA ILE A 324 -29.86 8.55 -12.02
C ILE A 324 -29.48 9.51 -13.16
N SER A 325 -28.39 10.26 -12.96
CA SER A 325 -27.82 11.16 -13.96
C SER A 325 -27.45 10.41 -15.24
N GLY A 326 -26.75 9.27 -15.13
CA GLY A 326 -26.35 8.46 -16.28
C GLY A 326 -27.54 7.88 -17.05
N ALA A 327 -28.52 7.30 -16.34
CA ALA A 327 -29.73 6.77 -16.95
C ALA A 327 -30.53 7.87 -17.70
N GLY A 328 -30.61 9.07 -17.10
CA GLY A 328 -31.24 10.21 -17.75
C GLY A 328 -30.49 10.67 -19.00
N ILE A 329 -29.15 10.75 -18.95
CA ILE A 329 -28.33 11.15 -20.11
C ILE A 329 -28.56 10.16 -21.28
N ILE A 330 -28.60 8.86 -21.00
CA ILE A 330 -28.90 7.83 -22.01
C ILE A 330 -30.26 8.09 -22.65
N LEU A 331 -31.30 8.34 -21.84
CA LEU A 331 -32.64 8.61 -22.34
C LEU A 331 -32.71 9.86 -23.21
N CYS A 332 -32.05 10.95 -22.80
CA CYS A 332 -32.00 12.19 -23.58
C CYS A 332 -31.21 12.03 -24.89
N LEU A 333 -30.08 11.34 -24.87
CA LEU A 333 -29.29 11.07 -26.09
C LEU A 333 -30.00 10.10 -27.03
N PHE A 334 -30.74 9.13 -26.50
CA PHE A 334 -31.58 8.24 -27.29
C PHE A 334 -32.71 9.02 -27.99
N ALA A 335 -33.35 9.96 -27.28
CA ALA A 335 -34.34 10.86 -27.89
C ALA A 335 -33.72 11.74 -29.00
N MET A 336 -32.50 12.24 -28.81
CA MET A 336 -31.74 12.93 -29.87
C MET A 336 -31.49 12.03 -31.09
N SER A 337 -31.07 10.79 -30.85
CA SER A 337 -30.78 9.82 -31.92
C SER A 337 -32.02 9.52 -32.75
N ILE A 338 -33.18 9.30 -32.10
CA ILE A 338 -34.46 9.10 -32.78
C ILE A 338 -34.82 10.32 -33.62
N TYR A 339 -34.67 11.53 -33.08
CA TYR A 339 -34.96 12.75 -33.83
C TYR A 339 -34.14 12.78 -35.13
N VAL A 340 -32.82 12.60 -35.03
CA VAL A 340 -31.93 12.63 -36.20
C VAL A 340 -32.32 11.54 -37.20
N TYR A 341 -32.54 10.29 -36.74
CA TYR A 341 -32.95 9.17 -37.59
C TYR A 341 -34.26 9.45 -38.34
N VAL A 342 -35.25 10.01 -37.65
CA VAL A 342 -36.56 10.35 -38.25
C VAL A 342 -36.42 11.51 -39.23
N THR A 343 -35.65 12.55 -38.89
CA THR A 343 -35.46 13.70 -39.79
C THR A 343 -34.65 13.34 -41.03
N ASP A 344 -33.64 12.47 -40.91
CA ASP A 344 -32.79 12.02 -42.02
C ASP A 344 -33.55 11.04 -42.93
N GLY A 345 -34.39 10.17 -42.35
CA GLY A 345 -35.30 9.28 -43.09
C GLY A 345 -36.41 10.03 -43.84
N ILE A 346 -36.97 11.08 -43.26
CA ILE A 346 -38.01 11.91 -43.90
C ILE A 346 -37.41 12.82 -45.00
N LEU A 347 -36.13 13.20 -44.91
CA LEU A 347 -35.45 14.03 -45.92
C LEU A 347 -35.27 13.32 -47.29
N SER A 348 -35.52 12.01 -47.37
CA SER A 348 -35.46 11.23 -48.60
C SER A 348 -36.78 11.19 -49.40
N THR A 349 -37.86 11.74 -48.84
CA THR A 349 -39.16 11.87 -49.53
C THR A 349 -39.60 13.32 -49.54
N ASP A 350 -39.65 13.92 -50.73
CA ASP A 350 -40.16 15.27 -51.02
C ASP A 350 -41.51 15.52 -50.33
N VAL A 351 -41.50 16.14 -49.16
CA VAL A 351 -42.71 16.70 -48.56
C VAL A 351 -42.35 17.99 -47.79
N ASN A 352 -42.46 19.12 -48.49
CA ASN A 352 -42.55 20.49 -47.93
C ASN A 352 -43.86 20.74 -47.13
N THR A 353 -44.36 19.72 -46.43
CA THR A 353 -45.58 19.75 -45.61
C THR A 353 -45.36 18.73 -44.49
N THR A 354 -44.85 19.08 -43.32
CA THR A 354 -45.61 19.86 -42.35
C THR A 354 -44.72 20.72 -41.45
N SER A 355 -45.16 21.96 -41.34
CA SER A 355 -44.78 22.98 -40.38
C SER A 355 -45.20 22.62 -38.95
N ASP A 356 -44.85 21.44 -38.44
CA ASP A 356 -45.06 21.14 -37.02
C ASP A 356 -43.77 21.48 -36.26
N GLY A 357 -43.62 22.78 -35.95
CA GLY A 357 -42.48 23.32 -35.20
C GLY A 357 -42.21 22.62 -33.85
N TYR A 358 -43.16 21.82 -33.36
CA TYR A 358 -43.01 20.97 -32.17
C TYR A 358 -41.88 19.94 -32.30
N LEU A 359 -41.60 19.41 -33.48
CA LEU A 359 -40.53 18.41 -33.65
C LEU A 359 -39.14 19.05 -33.46
N GLY A 360 -38.96 20.31 -33.86
CA GLY A 360 -37.72 21.06 -33.68
C GLY A 360 -37.39 21.41 -32.23
N VAL A 361 -38.36 21.34 -31.31
CA VAL A 361 -38.17 21.57 -29.86
C VAL A 361 -37.46 20.38 -29.20
N LEU A 362 -37.66 19.17 -29.74
CA LEU A 362 -37.15 17.94 -29.15
C LEU A 362 -35.62 17.97 -29.00
N PRO A 363 -34.81 18.39 -29.99
CA PRO A 363 -33.36 18.50 -29.84
C PRO A 363 -32.87 19.46 -28.76
N VAL A 364 -33.59 20.57 -28.58
CA VAL A 364 -33.23 21.56 -27.57
C VAL A 364 -33.51 21.01 -26.17
N VAL A 365 -34.69 20.40 -25.99
CA VAL A 365 -35.10 19.83 -24.71
C VAL A 365 -34.23 18.64 -24.31
N SER A 366 -33.88 17.77 -25.26
CA SER A 366 -33.02 16.62 -25.00
C SER A 366 -31.58 17.05 -24.67
N LEU A 367 -30.97 17.97 -25.42
CA LEU A 367 -29.62 18.48 -25.12
C LEU A 367 -29.60 19.30 -23.82
N ALA A 368 -30.63 20.11 -23.55
CA ALA A 368 -30.79 20.78 -22.25
C ALA A 368 -30.95 19.76 -21.12
N GLY A 369 -31.69 18.67 -21.36
CA GLY A 369 -31.83 17.53 -20.46
C GLY A 369 -30.49 16.88 -20.16
N VAL A 370 -29.66 16.61 -21.17
CA VAL A 370 -28.28 16.11 -20.98
C VAL A 370 -27.48 17.05 -20.08
N ARG A 371 -27.54 18.37 -20.32
CA ARG A 371 -26.78 19.35 -19.53
C ARG A 371 -27.27 19.44 -18.09
N PHE A 372 -28.58 19.37 -17.87
CA PHE A 372 -29.19 19.35 -16.54
C PHE A 372 -28.83 18.07 -15.79
N LEU A 373 -29.02 16.90 -16.41
CA LEU A 373 -28.76 15.61 -15.78
C LEU A 373 -27.27 15.41 -15.51
N HIS A 374 -26.37 15.82 -16.42
CA HIS A 374 -24.93 15.84 -16.17
C HIS A 374 -24.58 16.70 -14.94
N GLY A 375 -25.14 17.90 -14.85
CA GLY A 375 -24.94 18.79 -13.69
C GLY A 375 -25.43 18.20 -12.35
N LEU A 376 -26.45 17.34 -12.38
CA LEU A 376 -26.99 16.65 -11.20
C LEU A 376 -26.15 15.46 -10.72
N GLY A 377 -25.22 14.95 -11.53
CA GLY A 377 -24.44 13.76 -11.18
C GLY A 377 -23.05 13.77 -11.80
N TRP A 378 -22.94 13.30 -13.05
CA TRP A 378 -21.66 13.07 -13.75
C TRP A 378 -20.69 14.27 -13.79
N GLY A 379 -21.18 15.50 -13.70
CA GLY A 379 -20.33 16.70 -13.72
C GLY A 379 -19.62 16.95 -12.38
N SER A 380 -20.35 17.31 -11.33
CA SER A 380 -19.72 17.79 -10.09
C SER A 380 -19.41 16.67 -9.10
N VAL A 381 -20.10 15.52 -9.17
CA VAL A 381 -19.86 14.40 -8.25
C VAL A 381 -18.45 13.84 -8.42
N GLY A 382 -17.88 13.86 -9.63
CA GLY A 382 -16.52 13.39 -9.90
C GLY A 382 -15.46 14.11 -9.09
N PHE A 383 -15.55 15.44 -9.05
CA PHE A 383 -14.62 16.29 -8.29
C PHE A 383 -14.75 16.07 -6.79
N ILE A 384 -15.97 15.83 -6.29
CA ILE A 384 -16.23 15.49 -4.89
C ILE A 384 -15.64 14.12 -4.56
N LEU A 385 -15.91 13.13 -5.41
CA LEU A 385 -15.47 11.74 -5.26
C LEU A 385 -13.94 11.63 -5.25
N LEU A 386 -13.24 12.35 -6.13
CA LEU A 386 -11.77 12.40 -6.14
C LEU A 386 -11.20 13.01 -4.85
N GLY A 387 -11.86 14.01 -4.28
CA GLY A 387 -11.50 14.58 -2.98
C GLY A 387 -11.72 13.63 -1.81
N GLU A 388 -12.68 12.71 -1.91
CA GLU A 388 -13.04 11.74 -0.86
C GLU A 388 -12.28 10.40 -0.98
N LEU A 389 -12.00 9.93 -2.21
CA LEU A 389 -11.31 8.67 -2.49
C LEU A 389 -9.83 8.70 -2.12
N PHE A 390 -9.22 9.89 -2.12
CA PHE A 390 -7.81 10.10 -1.75
C PHE A 390 -7.69 11.00 -0.52
N PRO A 391 -8.06 10.51 0.68
CA PRO A 391 -7.97 11.33 1.89
C PRO A 391 -6.50 11.63 2.23
N LEU A 392 -6.24 12.86 2.67
CA LEU A 392 -5.01 13.19 3.38
C LEU A 392 -5.04 12.50 4.76
N LYS A 393 -4.57 11.25 4.79
CA LYS A 393 -4.19 10.39 5.95
C LYS A 393 -5.13 10.19 7.15
N GLU A 394 -5.99 11.11 7.55
CA GLU A 394 -6.87 10.90 8.71
C GLU A 394 -7.84 9.72 8.51
N HIS A 395 -8.35 9.51 7.29
CA HIS A 395 -9.15 8.32 6.97
C HIS A 395 -8.30 7.07 6.72
N SER A 396 -7.01 7.19 6.34
CA SER A 396 -6.15 6.02 6.23
C SER A 396 -5.84 5.42 7.60
N ASN A 397 -5.78 6.23 8.66
CA ASN A 397 -5.62 5.74 10.03
C ASN A 397 -6.89 5.06 10.57
N ARG A 398 -8.09 5.52 10.20
CA ARG A 398 -9.36 4.83 10.51
C ARG A 398 -9.53 3.53 9.71
N LEU A 399 -9.12 3.51 8.45
CA LEU A 399 -9.20 2.30 7.61
C LEU A 399 -8.03 1.33 7.83
N SER A 400 -6.87 1.78 8.30
CA SER A 400 -5.78 0.89 8.75
C SER A 400 -6.10 0.20 10.07
N GLN A 401 -7.02 0.75 10.87
CA GLN A 401 -7.61 0.04 12.01
C GLN A 401 -8.64 -1.03 11.59
N VAL A 402 -9.12 -1.00 10.33
CA VAL A 402 -10.11 -1.96 9.78
C VAL A 402 -9.46 -3.02 8.88
N GLN A 403 -8.21 -2.83 8.45
CA GLN A 403 -7.48 -3.85 7.69
C GLN A 403 -6.75 -4.83 8.62
N THR A 404 -7.32 -6.03 8.75
CA THR A 404 -6.68 -7.16 9.43
C THR A 404 -5.32 -7.50 8.82
N PRO A 405 -4.29 -7.83 9.63
CA PRO A 405 -2.91 -8.08 9.20
C PRO A 405 -2.77 -9.19 8.15
N ALA A 406 -3.72 -10.13 8.10
CA ALA A 406 -3.79 -11.20 7.09
C ALA A 406 -3.90 -10.68 5.63
N LYS A 407 -4.61 -9.57 5.40
CA LYS A 407 -4.75 -8.99 4.05
C LYS A 407 -3.51 -8.22 3.59
N ARG A 408 -2.70 -7.70 4.53
CA ARG A 408 -1.38 -7.10 4.22
C ARG A 408 -0.35 -8.16 3.81
N LYS A 409 -0.36 -9.33 4.48
CA LYS A 409 0.56 -10.44 4.19
C LYS A 409 0.30 -11.07 2.80
N LYS A 410 -0.98 -11.26 2.46
CA LYS A 410 -1.38 -11.75 1.12
C LYS A 410 -1.07 -10.76 -0.01
N LEU A 411 -1.01 -9.45 0.27
CA LEU A 411 -0.64 -8.45 -0.73
C LEU A 411 0.87 -8.31 -0.93
N LYS A 412 1.66 -8.53 0.13
CA LYS A 412 3.13 -8.51 0.07
C LYS A 412 3.65 -9.70 -0.74
N ASN A 413 3.09 -10.89 -0.53
CA ASN A 413 3.42 -12.09 -1.29
C ASN A 413 3.01 -11.99 -2.78
N ILE A 414 1.97 -11.21 -3.13
CA ILE A 414 1.56 -10.97 -4.53
C ILE A 414 2.46 -9.91 -5.20
N LEU A 415 2.98 -8.94 -4.44
CA LEU A 415 3.89 -7.91 -4.96
C LEU A 415 5.33 -8.41 -5.12
N GLU A 416 5.73 -9.45 -4.39
CA GLU A 416 7.02 -10.14 -4.55
C GLU A 416 7.04 -11.12 -5.74
N LEU A 417 5.90 -11.34 -6.41
CA LEU A 417 5.77 -12.16 -7.63
C LEU A 417 5.84 -11.34 -8.94
N LEU A 418 6.04 -10.01 -8.89
CA LEU A 418 6.22 -9.17 -10.08
C LEU A 418 7.71 -9.06 -10.46
N PRO A 419 8.09 -9.32 -11.73
CA PRO A 419 9.49 -9.29 -12.14
C PRO A 419 10.09 -7.87 -12.05
N SER A 420 11.30 -7.78 -11.51
CA SER A 420 12.12 -6.58 -11.49
C SER A 420 12.56 -6.22 -12.91
N THR A 421 11.91 -5.23 -13.53
CA THR A 421 12.37 -4.66 -14.81
C THR A 421 13.66 -3.86 -14.61
N PRO A 422 14.70 -4.08 -15.44
CA PRO A 422 15.94 -3.33 -15.37
C PRO A 422 15.71 -1.88 -15.82
N SER A 423 16.11 -0.97 -14.96
CA SER A 423 16.27 0.44 -15.24
C SER A 423 17.52 0.65 -16.08
N ASP A 424 17.38 0.97 -17.37
CA ASP A 424 18.29 1.84 -18.11
C ASP A 424 17.66 2.22 -19.46
N ILE A 425 16.85 3.29 -19.45
CA ILE A 425 16.55 4.06 -20.66
C ILE A 425 16.99 5.49 -20.39
N ASN A 426 18.27 5.75 -20.67
CA ASN A 426 18.78 7.10 -20.82
C ASN A 426 18.16 7.71 -22.08
N PHE A 427 17.23 8.64 -21.92
CA PHE A 427 16.88 9.61 -22.97
C PHE A 427 18.03 10.60 -23.11
N THR A 428 19.02 10.25 -23.94
CA THR A 428 20.06 11.18 -24.36
C THR A 428 19.52 11.98 -25.55
N ILE A 429 19.12 13.22 -25.30
CA ILE A 429 18.87 14.22 -26.34
C ILE A 429 20.24 14.56 -26.95
N ASN A 430 20.54 14.02 -28.13
CA ASN A 430 21.70 14.44 -28.91
C ASN A 430 21.24 15.46 -29.97
N ASN A 431 21.54 16.72 -29.69
CA ASN A 431 21.69 17.79 -30.67
C ASN A 431 23.03 17.62 -31.42
N ASN A 432 23.07 18.15 -32.65
CA ASN A 432 24.20 18.36 -33.59
C ASN A 432 24.18 17.36 -34.77
N VAL A 433 23.65 17.75 -35.93
CA VAL A 433 24.25 18.61 -36.98
C VAL A 433 25.55 18.02 -37.55
N ALA A 434 25.43 17.52 -38.78
CA ALA A 434 26.39 17.42 -39.89
C ALA A 434 27.90 17.30 -39.59
N THR A 435 28.56 16.26 -40.13
CA THR A 435 29.44 16.34 -41.32
C THR A 435 30.22 15.03 -41.57
N LEU A 436 30.21 14.62 -42.84
CA LEU A 436 31.17 13.87 -43.70
C LEU A 436 32.55 13.38 -43.18
N GLU A 437 33.06 12.36 -43.92
CA GLU A 437 34.46 11.88 -44.10
C GLU A 437 35.00 10.77 -43.17
N THR A 438 35.08 9.50 -43.62
CA THR A 438 36.10 8.76 -44.42
C THR A 438 37.32 8.21 -43.65
N VAL A 439 37.40 6.86 -43.63
CA VAL A 439 38.52 5.98 -44.06
C VAL A 439 39.89 6.07 -43.35
N SER A 440 40.25 4.92 -42.75
CA SER A 440 41.55 4.21 -42.76
C SER A 440 42.65 4.36 -41.69
N ALA A 441 43.21 3.17 -41.39
CA ALA A 441 44.63 2.82 -41.23
C ALA A 441 45.34 3.06 -39.88
N SER A 442 45.33 1.99 -39.09
CA SER A 442 46.48 1.24 -38.54
C SER A 442 47.88 1.90 -38.35
N ARG A 443 48.42 1.59 -37.14
CA ARG A 443 49.79 1.09 -36.80
C ARG A 443 50.83 2.08 -36.20
N PRO A 444 51.88 1.60 -35.48
CA PRO A 444 51.97 1.65 -34.01
C PRO A 444 53.29 2.25 -33.45
N ALA A 445 53.37 2.56 -32.14
CA ALA A 445 54.58 2.36 -31.29
C ALA A 445 54.43 2.84 -29.82
N ARG A 446 54.33 1.86 -28.91
CA ARG A 446 55.10 1.66 -27.66
C ARG A 446 55.67 2.87 -26.89
N LYS A 447 55.21 3.07 -25.64
CA LYS A 447 56.06 3.19 -24.43
C LYS A 447 55.28 3.05 -23.11
N GLU A 448 55.71 2.05 -22.36
CA GLU A 448 55.79 1.88 -20.89
C GLU A 448 54.57 1.91 -19.94
N ARG A 449 54.59 0.85 -19.11
CA ARG A 449 53.67 0.38 -18.08
C ARG A 449 53.29 1.42 -17.02
N VAL A 450 52.00 1.50 -16.73
CA VAL A 450 51.49 1.70 -15.37
C VAL A 450 50.37 0.69 -15.14
N TYR A 451 50.53 -0.13 -14.10
CA TYR A 451 49.57 -1.11 -13.62
C TYR A 451 48.23 -0.40 -13.29
N ARG A 452 47.16 -0.75 -14.01
CA ARG A 452 45.77 -0.48 -13.62
C ARG A 452 45.02 -1.83 -13.64
N PRO A 453 44.15 -2.14 -12.67
CA PRO A 453 43.37 -3.38 -12.70
C PRO A 453 42.48 -3.43 -13.93
N ALA A 454 42.38 -4.61 -14.54
CA ALA A 454 41.60 -4.88 -15.74
C ALA A 454 40.11 -4.56 -15.55
N SER A 455 39.52 -3.95 -16.58
CA SER A 455 38.08 -3.85 -16.80
C SER A 455 37.45 -5.24 -16.94
N ARG A 456 36.24 -5.41 -16.38
CA ARG A 456 35.51 -6.68 -16.20
C ARG A 456 34.99 -7.40 -17.47
N ASP A 457 35.36 -7.01 -18.68
CA ASP A 457 34.79 -7.59 -19.91
C ASP A 457 35.87 -8.12 -20.88
N SER A 458 36.34 -9.35 -20.67
CA SER A 458 37.14 -10.09 -21.67
C SER A 458 36.30 -11.19 -22.32
N PRO A 459 36.21 -11.26 -23.67
CA PRO A 459 35.46 -12.31 -24.37
C PRO A 459 36.07 -13.70 -24.11
N ARG A 460 35.23 -14.69 -23.81
CA ARG A 460 35.64 -16.08 -23.53
C ARG A 460 35.09 -17.02 -24.61
N SER A 461 35.95 -17.85 -25.20
CA SER A 461 35.54 -18.91 -26.13
C SER A 461 35.07 -20.15 -25.36
N VAL A 462 33.88 -20.65 -25.68
CA VAL A 462 33.26 -21.84 -25.08
C VAL A 462 32.81 -22.80 -26.18
N GLU A 463 32.97 -24.10 -25.96
CA GLU A 463 32.53 -25.14 -26.89
C GLU A 463 31.02 -25.41 -26.74
N ILE A 464 30.29 -25.44 -27.86
CA ILE A 464 28.89 -25.89 -27.95
C ILE A 464 28.80 -27.21 -28.73
N LYS A 465 28.16 -28.21 -28.15
CA LYS A 465 27.86 -29.50 -28.76
C LYS A 465 26.47 -29.48 -29.39
N TYR A 466 26.35 -29.95 -30.63
CA TYR A 466 25.09 -30.07 -31.35
C TYR A 466 24.50 -31.48 -31.22
N PRO A 467 23.19 -31.66 -31.48
CA PRO A 467 22.51 -32.96 -31.40
C PRO A 467 23.16 -34.05 -32.26
N ASP A 468 23.79 -33.67 -33.38
CA ASP A 468 24.45 -34.58 -34.33
C ASP A 468 25.86 -35.02 -33.86
N GLY A 469 26.30 -34.57 -32.68
CA GLY A 469 27.61 -34.87 -32.10
C GLY A 469 28.75 -33.94 -32.52
N GLU A 470 28.50 -32.99 -33.43
CA GLU A 470 29.48 -31.97 -33.82
C GLU A 470 29.67 -30.89 -32.74
N VAL A 471 30.88 -30.31 -32.67
CA VAL A 471 31.23 -29.27 -31.69
C VAL A 471 31.68 -28.00 -32.41
N SER A 472 31.15 -26.84 -32.03
CA SER A 472 31.63 -25.53 -32.50
C SER A 472 32.07 -24.65 -31.33
N VAL A 473 32.95 -23.69 -31.60
CA VAL A 473 33.43 -22.74 -30.58
C VAL A 473 32.70 -21.41 -30.76
N ILE A 474 32.05 -20.94 -29.70
CA ILE A 474 31.33 -19.65 -29.68
C ILE A 474 31.97 -18.73 -28.66
N VAL A 475 32.05 -17.44 -29.01
CA VAL A 475 32.57 -16.40 -28.12
C VAL A 475 31.42 -15.84 -27.30
N ILE A 476 31.52 -15.93 -25.98
CA ILE A 476 30.51 -15.48 -25.02
C ILE A 476 31.11 -14.35 -24.18
N THR A 477 30.28 -13.35 -23.86
CA THR A 477 30.60 -12.24 -22.94
C THR A 477 29.65 -12.27 -21.74
N HIS A 478 30.00 -11.62 -20.63
CA HIS A 478 29.11 -11.52 -19.45
C HIS A 478 27.78 -10.80 -19.76
N SER A 479 27.72 -10.05 -20.86
CA SER A 479 26.54 -9.39 -21.40
C SER A 479 25.79 -10.19 -22.48
N SER A 480 26.23 -11.39 -22.84
CA SER A 480 25.54 -12.21 -23.84
C SER A 480 24.29 -12.85 -23.21
N LEU A 481 23.13 -12.68 -23.86
CA LEU A 481 21.90 -13.38 -23.47
C LEU A 481 21.96 -14.85 -23.93
N ILE A 482 21.35 -15.75 -23.17
CA ILE A 482 21.27 -17.17 -23.57
C ILE A 482 20.47 -17.33 -24.87
N LEU A 483 19.41 -16.55 -25.06
CA LEU A 483 18.65 -16.53 -26.31
C LEU A 483 19.52 -16.14 -27.52
N ASP A 484 20.43 -15.17 -27.36
CA ASP A 484 21.30 -14.73 -28.47
C ASP A 484 22.27 -15.84 -28.87
N VAL A 485 22.81 -16.58 -27.90
CA VAL A 485 23.67 -17.73 -28.16
C VAL A 485 22.88 -18.87 -28.81
N LEU A 486 21.63 -19.12 -28.39
CA LEU A 486 20.75 -20.12 -29.01
C LEU A 486 20.46 -19.77 -30.46
N LEU A 487 19.99 -18.54 -30.72
CA LEU A 487 19.69 -18.04 -32.06
C LEU A 487 20.91 -18.10 -32.97
N HIS A 488 22.06 -17.62 -32.50
CA HIS A 488 23.30 -17.65 -33.27
C HIS A 488 23.76 -19.09 -33.60
N SER A 489 23.62 -20.01 -32.64
CA SER A 489 23.98 -21.42 -32.82
C SER A 489 23.05 -22.12 -33.81
N CYS A 490 21.75 -21.85 -33.75
CA CYS A 490 20.73 -22.39 -34.63
C CYS A 490 20.82 -21.82 -36.06
N ILE A 491 21.08 -20.52 -36.22
CA ILE A 491 21.31 -19.87 -37.52
C ILE A 491 22.53 -20.49 -38.22
N ASN A 492 23.63 -20.72 -37.49
CA ASN A 492 24.84 -21.32 -38.05
C ASN A 492 24.64 -22.77 -38.55
N LYS A 493 23.63 -23.48 -38.05
CA LYS A 493 23.28 -24.84 -38.47
C LYS A 493 22.00 -24.93 -39.32
N ASN A 494 21.34 -23.80 -39.57
CA ASN A 494 20.09 -23.70 -40.32
C ASN A 494 18.94 -24.55 -39.71
N ILE A 495 18.85 -24.56 -38.38
CA ILE A 495 17.87 -25.31 -37.58
C ILE A 495 16.90 -24.32 -36.91
N ASP A 496 15.62 -24.67 -36.73
CA ASP A 496 14.65 -23.78 -36.08
C ASP A 496 14.95 -23.64 -34.58
N PRO A 497 15.25 -22.42 -34.07
CA PRO A 497 15.54 -22.20 -32.65
C PRO A 497 14.35 -22.52 -31.72
N GLN A 498 13.12 -22.62 -32.21
CA GLN A 498 11.96 -22.95 -31.38
C GLN A 498 11.97 -24.40 -30.86
N ASP A 499 12.63 -25.31 -31.60
CA ASP A 499 12.65 -26.74 -31.30
C ASP A 499 13.78 -27.13 -30.33
N TYR A 500 14.65 -26.19 -29.96
CA TYR A 500 15.87 -26.46 -29.20
C TYR A 500 16.01 -25.57 -27.96
N TYR A 501 16.85 -25.99 -27.02
CA TYR A 501 17.24 -25.21 -25.85
C TYR A 501 18.71 -25.46 -25.49
N ILE A 502 19.32 -24.53 -24.74
CA ILE A 502 20.71 -24.65 -24.29
C ILE A 502 20.75 -25.29 -22.90
N GLN A 503 21.61 -26.29 -22.75
CA GLN A 503 21.99 -26.91 -21.49
C GLN A 503 23.42 -26.51 -21.15
N ILE A 504 23.65 -26.06 -19.91
CA ILE A 504 24.98 -25.66 -19.44
C ILE A 504 25.57 -26.77 -18.58
N ASN A 505 26.79 -27.20 -18.90
CA ASN A 505 27.58 -28.08 -18.06
C ASN A 505 28.63 -27.26 -17.28
N HIS A 506 28.65 -27.41 -15.96
CA HIS A 506 29.50 -26.63 -15.06
C HIS A 506 30.86 -27.29 -14.72
N SER A 507 31.10 -28.55 -15.08
CA SER A 507 32.31 -29.31 -14.70
C SER A 507 32.64 -30.46 -15.67
N GLU A 508 33.91 -30.88 -15.76
CA GLU A 508 34.34 -32.06 -16.52
C GLU A 508 33.83 -33.39 -15.94
N ASN A 509 33.63 -33.45 -14.61
CA ASN A 509 33.51 -34.70 -13.86
C ASN A 509 32.22 -34.85 -13.03
N THR A 510 31.26 -33.92 -13.12
CA THR A 510 29.96 -34.03 -12.42
C THR A 510 28.78 -33.92 -13.39
N THR A 511 27.75 -34.74 -13.18
CA THR A 511 26.48 -34.73 -13.93
C THR A 511 25.54 -33.61 -13.47
N GLU A 512 26.10 -32.44 -13.14
CA GLU A 512 25.31 -31.26 -12.75
C GLU A 512 25.07 -30.38 -13.97
N TYR A 513 23.86 -30.48 -14.51
CA TYR A 513 23.39 -29.67 -15.62
C TYR A 513 22.46 -28.57 -15.11
N SER A 514 22.61 -27.36 -15.63
CA SER A 514 21.65 -26.28 -15.42
C SER A 514 20.85 -25.97 -16.68
N PHE A 515 19.58 -25.61 -16.47
CA PHE A 515 18.63 -25.24 -17.51
C PHE A 515 18.27 -23.75 -17.33
N PRO A 516 19.14 -22.84 -17.77
CA PRO A 516 18.93 -21.42 -17.53
C PRO A 516 17.78 -20.88 -18.40
N SER A 517 17.19 -19.78 -17.95
CA SER A 517 16.13 -19.11 -18.71
C SER A 517 16.67 -18.48 -19.99
N GLU A 518 15.89 -18.47 -21.08
CA GLU A 518 16.27 -17.84 -22.35
C GLU A 518 16.62 -16.34 -22.18
N HIS A 519 16.08 -15.69 -21.15
CA HIS A 519 16.24 -14.25 -20.88
C HIS A 519 17.33 -13.95 -19.84
N GLU A 520 18.08 -14.96 -19.41
CA GLU A 520 19.14 -14.80 -18.43
C GLU A 520 20.50 -14.54 -19.12
N TYR A 521 21.35 -13.76 -18.47
CA TYR A 521 22.73 -13.49 -18.89
C TYR A 521 23.67 -14.53 -18.28
N PHE A 522 24.76 -14.86 -18.97
CA PHE A 522 25.78 -15.77 -18.42
C PHE A 522 26.46 -15.16 -17.19
N ARG A 523 26.24 -15.75 -16.00
CA ARG A 523 26.85 -15.32 -14.72
C ARG A 523 28.26 -15.88 -14.52
N ASP A 524 29.02 -15.22 -13.66
CA ASP A 524 30.49 -15.26 -13.53
C ASP A 524 31.20 -16.60 -13.17
N HIS A 525 30.54 -17.76 -13.10
CA HIS A 525 31.20 -19.00 -12.63
C HIS A 525 31.03 -20.23 -13.54
N THR A 526 32.20 -20.77 -13.93
CA THR A 526 32.50 -22.09 -14.54
C THR A 526 31.45 -22.67 -15.49
N ILE A 527 31.50 -22.24 -16.76
CA ILE A 527 30.90 -22.96 -17.88
C ILE A 527 32.00 -23.82 -18.50
N TYR A 528 31.79 -25.14 -18.53
CA TYR A 528 32.72 -26.09 -19.14
C TYR A 528 32.37 -26.35 -20.61
N SER A 529 31.11 -26.68 -20.91
CA SER A 529 30.59 -26.80 -22.28
C SER A 529 29.10 -26.47 -22.33
N LEU A 530 28.64 -26.07 -23.51
CA LEU A 530 27.22 -25.89 -23.83
C LEU A 530 26.75 -27.05 -24.68
N GLU A 531 25.50 -27.51 -24.50
CA GLU A 531 24.88 -28.51 -25.37
C GLU A 531 23.54 -27.99 -25.87
N LEU A 532 23.29 -28.15 -27.17
CA LEU A 532 22.03 -27.80 -27.81
C LEU A 532 21.13 -29.03 -27.86
N CYS A 533 20.05 -29.02 -27.08
CA CYS A 533 19.15 -30.17 -26.90
C CYS A 533 17.80 -29.93 -27.59
N SER A 534 17.24 -30.96 -28.24
CA SER A 534 15.89 -30.90 -28.82
C SER A 534 14.80 -31.04 -27.75
N LYS A 535 13.70 -30.31 -27.93
CA LYS A 535 12.49 -30.44 -27.10
C LYS A 535 11.70 -31.70 -27.52
N ALA A 536 11.13 -32.42 -26.55
CA ALA A 536 10.32 -33.61 -26.81
C ALA A 536 8.84 -33.26 -26.96
N ILE A 537 8.12 -34.00 -27.81
CA ILE A 537 6.66 -33.87 -27.98
C ILE A 537 5.98 -35.05 -27.28
N HIS A 538 4.98 -34.75 -26.47
CA HIS A 538 4.17 -35.73 -25.75
C HIS A 538 2.68 -35.50 -25.98
N ILE A 539 1.91 -36.57 -25.88
CA ILE A 539 0.45 -36.56 -26.01
C ILE A 539 -0.14 -37.13 -24.73
N ILE A 540 -1.10 -36.43 -24.15
CA ILE A 540 -1.84 -36.87 -22.96
C ILE A 540 -3.35 -36.81 -23.22
N ASP A 541 -4.10 -37.71 -22.60
CA ASP A 541 -5.56 -37.76 -22.66
C ASP A 541 -6.12 -37.45 -21.27
N LEU A 542 -6.88 -36.35 -21.14
CA LEU A 542 -7.54 -35.89 -19.93
C LEU A 542 -9.06 -36.13 -20.01
N TYR A 543 -9.67 -36.46 -18.88
CA TYR A 543 -11.09 -36.78 -18.77
C TYR A 543 -11.72 -35.92 -17.66
N PRO A 544 -12.41 -34.82 -17.99
CA PRO A 544 -13.09 -34.00 -16.98
C PRO A 544 -14.23 -34.81 -16.34
N VAL A 545 -14.23 -34.90 -15.02
CA VAL A 545 -15.30 -35.54 -14.23
C VAL A 545 -16.16 -34.45 -13.61
N ASP A 546 -17.48 -34.60 -13.65
CA ASP A 546 -18.46 -33.59 -13.21
C ASP A 546 -18.09 -33.00 -11.84
N GLU A 547 -17.71 -31.70 -11.85
CA GLU A 547 -17.25 -30.83 -10.76
C GLU A 547 -15.73 -30.72 -10.47
N VAL A 548 -14.83 -31.38 -11.24
CA VAL A 548 -13.36 -31.19 -11.11
C VAL A 548 -12.77 -30.51 -12.35
N GLU A 549 -12.20 -29.31 -12.19
CA GLU A 549 -11.45 -28.62 -13.25
C GLU A 549 -10.21 -29.44 -13.67
N LEU A 550 -9.85 -29.43 -14.96
CA LEU A 550 -8.69 -30.16 -15.54
C LEU A 550 -7.34 -29.88 -14.84
N GLY A 551 -7.29 -28.82 -14.03
CA GLY A 551 -6.18 -28.53 -13.13
C GLY A 551 -5.01 -27.81 -13.78
N PHE A 552 -5.21 -27.12 -14.91
CA PHE A 552 -4.17 -26.29 -15.53
C PHE A 552 -4.77 -25.06 -16.23
N SER A 553 -3.94 -24.04 -16.46
CA SER A 553 -4.30 -22.80 -17.16
C SER A 553 -3.39 -22.56 -18.38
N ILE A 554 -3.91 -21.87 -19.39
CA ILE A 554 -3.20 -21.60 -20.65
C ILE A 554 -3.10 -20.07 -20.86
N GLU A 555 -1.91 -19.59 -21.22
CA GLU A 555 -1.62 -18.23 -21.64
C GLU A 555 -1.23 -18.20 -23.12
N VAL A 556 -1.61 -17.13 -23.83
CA VAL A 556 -1.25 -16.92 -25.23
C VAL A 556 -0.06 -15.97 -25.31
N LEU A 557 1.03 -16.43 -25.91
CA LEU A 557 2.22 -15.64 -26.16
C LEU A 557 2.38 -15.38 -27.66
N GLU A 558 2.45 -14.11 -28.02
CA GLU A 558 2.78 -13.66 -29.37
C GLU A 558 4.25 -13.25 -29.40
N LYS A 559 5.08 -14.01 -30.12
CA LYS A 559 6.51 -13.74 -30.28
C LYS A 559 6.77 -13.18 -31.68
N ASN A 560 7.49 -12.06 -31.76
CA ASN A 560 8.00 -11.53 -33.01
C ASN A 560 9.46 -11.94 -33.17
N ILE A 561 9.72 -12.92 -34.02
CA ILE A 561 11.06 -13.43 -34.28
C ILE A 561 11.42 -13.07 -35.73
N TYR A 562 12.38 -12.15 -35.91
CA TYR A 562 12.85 -11.66 -37.22
C TYR A 562 11.73 -11.25 -38.20
N GLY A 563 10.68 -10.57 -37.69
CA GLY A 563 9.59 -10.05 -38.53
C GLY A 563 8.48 -11.06 -38.85
N LYS A 564 8.54 -12.29 -38.30
CA LYS A 564 7.41 -13.23 -38.27
C LYS A 564 6.77 -13.22 -36.88
N PHE A 565 5.46 -12.94 -36.84
CA PHE A 565 4.64 -13.09 -35.64
C PHE A 565 4.20 -14.54 -35.53
N THR A 566 4.63 -15.23 -34.46
CA THR A 566 4.22 -16.60 -34.14
C THR A 566 3.44 -16.58 -32.83
N ARG A 567 2.23 -17.14 -32.85
CA ARG A 567 1.35 -17.30 -31.69
C ARG A 567 1.52 -18.70 -31.11
N SER A 568 1.91 -18.78 -29.85
CA SER A 568 2.12 -20.02 -29.08
C SER A 568 1.23 -20.04 -27.84
N PHE A 569 0.62 -21.18 -27.53
CA PHE A 569 -0.15 -21.39 -26.30
C PHE A 569 0.74 -22.07 -25.27
N ILE A 570 0.92 -21.47 -24.08
CA ILE A 570 1.82 -21.98 -23.05
C ILE A 570 1.03 -22.25 -21.77
N VAL A 571 1.37 -23.34 -21.08
CA VAL A 571 0.80 -23.67 -19.77
C VAL A 571 1.28 -22.66 -18.73
N SER A 572 0.38 -21.84 -18.19
CA SER A 572 0.69 -20.77 -17.25
C SER A 572 0.65 -21.22 -15.79
N ASP A 573 -0.17 -22.23 -15.48
CA ASP A 573 -0.30 -22.79 -14.13
C ASP A 573 -0.76 -24.25 -14.19
N VAL A 574 -0.35 -25.06 -13.21
CA VAL A 574 -0.76 -26.46 -13.04
C VAL A 574 -0.98 -26.74 -11.55
N ILE A 575 -2.18 -27.18 -11.19
CA ILE A 575 -2.57 -27.53 -9.83
C ILE A 575 -1.88 -28.82 -9.42
N ARG A 576 -1.03 -28.77 -8.38
CA ARG A 576 -0.33 -29.95 -7.86
C ARG A 576 -1.31 -31.02 -7.38
N GLY A 577 -1.10 -32.25 -7.84
CA GLY A 577 -1.99 -33.40 -7.57
C GLY A 577 -3.29 -33.41 -8.39
N GLY A 578 -3.48 -32.46 -9.30
CA GLY A 578 -4.57 -32.46 -10.28
C GLY A 578 -4.29 -33.39 -11.47
N GLN A 579 -5.31 -33.64 -12.30
CA GLN A 579 -5.21 -34.56 -13.44
C GLN A 579 -4.06 -34.18 -14.39
N ALA A 580 -3.95 -32.91 -14.78
CA ALA A 580 -2.86 -32.43 -15.63
C ALA A 580 -1.46 -32.65 -15.03
N ASP A 581 -1.29 -32.52 -13.72
CA ASP A 581 -0.02 -32.77 -13.01
C ASP A 581 0.33 -34.27 -13.00
N ILE A 582 -0.67 -35.13 -12.75
CA ILE A 582 -0.54 -36.60 -12.75
C ILE A 582 -0.13 -37.12 -14.15
N PHE A 583 -0.76 -36.61 -15.20
CA PHE A 583 -0.41 -36.95 -16.59
C PHE A 583 0.87 -36.24 -17.07
N GLY A 584 1.50 -35.44 -16.21
CA GLY A 584 2.85 -34.93 -16.39
C GLY A 584 2.95 -33.60 -17.15
N LEU A 585 1.87 -32.83 -17.29
CA LEU A 585 1.89 -31.47 -17.84
C LEU A 585 2.58 -30.51 -16.84
N CYS A 586 3.44 -29.61 -17.30
CA CYS A 586 4.15 -28.67 -16.43
C CYS A 586 4.03 -27.21 -16.88
N LEU A 587 4.27 -26.31 -15.93
CA LEU A 587 4.34 -24.87 -16.19
C LEU A 587 5.43 -24.56 -17.23
N GLY A 588 5.05 -23.83 -18.28
CA GLY A 588 5.93 -23.46 -19.38
C GLY A 588 5.94 -24.43 -20.58
N ASP A 589 5.20 -25.53 -20.54
CA ASP A 589 5.04 -26.43 -21.69
C ASP A 589 4.20 -25.75 -22.79
N GLU A 590 4.57 -25.96 -24.06
CA GLU A 590 3.90 -25.35 -25.22
C GLU A 590 2.87 -26.31 -25.83
N ILE A 591 1.62 -25.89 -25.96
CA ILE A 591 0.52 -26.70 -26.50
C ILE A 591 0.48 -26.55 -28.02
N LEU A 592 0.65 -27.67 -28.72
CA LEU A 592 0.69 -27.75 -30.18
C LEU A 592 -0.69 -28.07 -30.77
N SER A 593 -1.44 -28.98 -30.13
CA SER A 593 -2.80 -29.32 -30.55
C SER A 593 -3.70 -29.73 -29.38
N ILE A 594 -5.00 -29.45 -29.50
CA ILE A 594 -6.05 -29.91 -28.58
C ILE A 594 -7.10 -30.66 -29.41
N ASN A 595 -7.38 -31.92 -29.07
CA ASN A 595 -8.29 -32.81 -29.78
C ASN A 595 -7.98 -32.93 -31.30
N SER A 596 -6.70 -32.99 -31.64
CA SER A 596 -6.18 -33.03 -33.03
C SER A 596 -6.36 -31.72 -33.81
N THR A 597 -6.71 -30.62 -33.14
CA THR A 597 -6.89 -29.30 -33.71
C THR A 597 -5.65 -28.44 -33.39
N SER A 598 -4.93 -27.97 -34.41
CA SER A 598 -3.68 -27.21 -34.21
C SER A 598 -3.93 -25.83 -33.58
N THR A 599 -3.13 -25.48 -32.58
CA THR A 599 -3.27 -24.20 -31.85
C THR A 599 -2.97 -22.97 -32.70
N HIS A 600 -2.32 -23.10 -33.86
CA HIS A 600 -2.02 -21.97 -34.75
C HIS A 600 -3.26 -21.40 -35.47
N SER A 601 -4.35 -22.16 -35.60
CA SER A 601 -5.54 -21.75 -36.36
C SER A 601 -6.79 -21.48 -35.51
N ILE A 602 -6.68 -21.56 -34.18
CA ILE A 602 -7.82 -21.59 -33.26
C ILE A 602 -7.95 -20.28 -32.48
N SER A 603 -9.17 -19.78 -32.33
CA SER A 603 -9.49 -18.63 -31.48
C SER A 603 -9.57 -19.03 -30.00
N LEU A 604 -9.30 -18.10 -29.08
CA LEU A 604 -9.35 -18.37 -27.63
C LEU A 604 -10.71 -18.93 -27.18
N GLU A 605 -11.81 -18.47 -27.78
CA GLU A 605 -13.16 -18.96 -27.49
C GLU A 605 -13.36 -20.43 -27.90
N ALA A 606 -12.77 -20.84 -29.02
CA ALA A 606 -12.81 -22.22 -29.48
C ALA A 606 -11.95 -23.15 -28.59
N VAL A 607 -10.84 -22.66 -28.03
CA VAL A 607 -10.02 -23.43 -27.07
C VAL A 607 -10.84 -23.81 -25.82
N TYR A 608 -11.59 -22.87 -25.24
CA TYR A 608 -12.44 -23.17 -24.08
C TYR A 608 -13.55 -24.18 -24.41
N SER A 609 -14.10 -24.14 -25.62
CA SER A 609 -15.10 -25.13 -26.05
C SER A 609 -14.52 -26.54 -26.21
N LEU A 610 -13.26 -26.66 -26.66
CA LEU A 610 -12.57 -27.94 -26.81
C LEU A 610 -12.15 -28.54 -25.46
N LEU A 611 -11.79 -27.69 -24.49
CA LEU A 611 -11.46 -28.12 -23.12
C LEU A 611 -12.69 -28.55 -22.31
N GLY A 612 -13.90 -28.17 -22.73
CA GLY A 612 -15.16 -28.55 -22.09
C GLY A 612 -15.75 -29.88 -22.58
N GLN A 613 -15.06 -30.63 -23.44
CA GLN A 613 -15.51 -31.92 -23.95
C GLN A 613 -15.19 -33.06 -22.98
N GLU A 614 -15.97 -34.14 -23.02
CA GLU A 614 -15.84 -35.32 -22.13
C GLU A 614 -14.47 -36.03 -22.22
N SER A 615 -13.69 -35.78 -23.28
CA SER A 615 -12.29 -36.18 -23.39
C SER A 615 -11.48 -35.10 -24.09
N VAL A 616 -10.29 -34.82 -23.55
CA VAL A 616 -9.39 -33.77 -24.03
C VAL A 616 -8.00 -34.35 -24.23
N ARG A 617 -7.64 -34.58 -25.49
CA ARG A 617 -6.30 -34.95 -25.94
C ARG A 617 -5.44 -33.71 -26.15
N ILE A 618 -4.33 -33.60 -25.44
CA ILE A 618 -3.40 -32.46 -25.53
C ILE A 618 -2.06 -32.97 -26.06
N GLU A 619 -1.62 -32.41 -27.18
CA GLU A 619 -0.26 -32.57 -27.68
C GLU A 619 0.56 -31.35 -27.27
N PHE A 620 1.64 -31.57 -26.53
CA PHE A 620 2.48 -30.50 -26.01
C PHE A 620 3.96 -30.81 -26.17
N ARG A 621 4.75 -29.74 -26.18
CA ARG A 621 6.19 -29.74 -26.33
C ARG A 621 6.84 -29.34 -25.02
N THR A 622 7.76 -30.16 -24.53
CA THR A 622 8.43 -29.98 -23.23
C THR A 622 9.96 -30.12 -23.34
N LYS A 623 10.68 -29.59 -22.35
CA LYS A 623 12.15 -29.69 -22.24
C LYS A 623 12.62 -31.03 -21.63
N ARG A 624 11.69 -31.89 -21.20
CA ARG A 624 11.98 -33.20 -20.57
C ARG A 624 12.05 -34.32 -21.61
N ARG A 625 12.98 -35.26 -21.46
CA ARG A 625 13.13 -36.43 -22.37
C ARG A 625 12.22 -37.62 -22.01
N ARG A 626 11.67 -37.68 -20.79
CA ARG A 626 10.73 -38.72 -20.31
C ARG A 626 9.69 -38.11 -19.36
N LEU A 627 8.45 -38.58 -19.43
CA LEU A 627 7.38 -38.25 -18.48
C LEU A 627 7.57 -39.02 -17.16
N PRO A 628 7.10 -38.50 -16.02
CA PRO A 628 7.31 -39.11 -14.70
C PRO A 628 6.59 -40.46 -14.49
N TYR A 629 5.60 -40.82 -15.32
CA TYR A 629 4.86 -42.08 -15.23
C TYR A 629 4.72 -42.73 -16.62
N SER A 630 4.92 -44.05 -16.71
CA SER A 630 4.62 -44.82 -17.92
C SER A 630 3.13 -45.18 -17.98
N VAL A 631 2.57 -45.34 -19.19
CA VAL A 631 1.14 -45.72 -19.38
C VAL A 631 0.80 -47.03 -18.65
N GLU A 632 1.78 -47.93 -18.53
CA GLU A 632 1.67 -49.21 -17.80
C GLU A 632 1.60 -49.02 -16.27
N GLU A 633 2.21 -47.98 -15.70
CA GLU A 633 2.10 -47.64 -14.26
C GLU A 633 0.77 -46.96 -13.92
N ILE A 634 0.14 -46.27 -14.88
CA ILE A 634 -1.17 -45.62 -14.69
C ILE A 634 -2.31 -46.66 -14.68
N GLU A 635 -2.22 -47.76 -15.45
CA GLU A 635 -3.16 -48.89 -15.32
C GLU A 635 -3.06 -49.59 -13.96
N LEU A 636 -1.84 -49.65 -13.39
CA LEU A 636 -1.62 -50.17 -12.04
C LEU A 636 -2.21 -49.23 -10.97
N ILE A 637 -2.12 -47.91 -11.16
CA ILE A 637 -2.72 -46.92 -10.25
C ILE A 637 -4.26 -46.93 -10.36
N ASN A 638 -4.82 -47.05 -11.56
CA ASN A 638 -6.26 -47.15 -11.76
C ASN A 638 -6.87 -48.47 -11.26
N THR A 639 -6.07 -49.54 -11.18
CA THR A 639 -6.48 -50.79 -10.51
C THR A 639 -6.29 -50.76 -8.99
N LEU A 640 -5.57 -49.76 -8.45
CA LEU A 640 -5.40 -49.50 -7.01
C LEU A 640 -6.41 -48.47 -6.46
N ILE A 641 -7.23 -47.84 -7.31
CA ILE A 641 -8.37 -47.03 -6.89
C ILE A 641 -9.54 -47.99 -6.63
N CYS A 642 -9.87 -48.23 -5.36
CA CYS A 642 -11.08 -48.97 -5.02
C CYS A 642 -12.30 -48.26 -5.60
N PRO A 643 -13.22 -48.95 -6.31
CA PRO A 643 -14.50 -48.36 -6.65
C PRO A 643 -15.27 -48.03 -5.36
N ALA A 644 -16.08 -46.97 -5.39
CA ALA A 644 -16.94 -46.59 -4.27
C ALA A 644 -17.75 -47.81 -3.79
N PRO A 645 -17.91 -48.01 -2.47
CA PRO A 645 -18.58 -49.20 -1.98
C PRO A 645 -20.04 -49.21 -2.47
N PRO A 646 -20.57 -50.38 -2.88
CA PRO A 646 -21.96 -50.52 -3.23
C PRO A 646 -22.82 -50.16 -2.01
N ALA A 647 -23.94 -49.50 -2.26
CA ALA A 647 -24.93 -49.15 -1.24
C ALA A 647 -25.60 -50.42 -0.68
N SER A 648 -24.91 -51.16 0.18
CA SER A 648 -25.45 -52.20 1.05
C SER A 648 -24.36 -52.73 1.99
N THR A 649 -24.49 -52.35 3.27
CA THR A 649 -24.12 -53.11 4.48
C THR A 649 -23.26 -54.38 4.32
N SER A 650 -22.04 -54.38 4.88
CA SER A 650 -21.55 -55.45 5.77
C SER A 650 -20.24 -55.06 6.45
N ARG A 651 -20.21 -55.31 7.76
CA ARG A 651 -19.23 -54.97 8.81
C ARG A 651 -17.76 -55.23 8.45
N LEU A 652 -16.90 -54.24 8.75
CA LEU A 652 -15.47 -54.45 9.01
C LEU A 652 -15.31 -54.99 10.45
N SER A 653 -14.44 -55.98 10.63
CA SER A 653 -14.16 -56.60 11.93
C SER A 653 -13.27 -55.71 12.82
N THR A 654 -13.59 -55.70 14.10
CA THR A 654 -13.11 -54.79 15.15
C THR A 654 -11.63 -54.94 15.55
N HIS A 655 -10.89 -55.85 14.92
CA HIS A 655 -9.44 -55.98 15.15
C HIS A 655 -8.56 -55.05 14.29
N GLU A 656 -9.12 -54.39 13.26
CA GLU A 656 -8.34 -53.54 12.33
C GLU A 656 -8.51 -52.04 12.56
N ILE A 657 -9.39 -51.63 13.49
CA ILE A 657 -9.68 -50.20 13.76
C ILE A 657 -8.81 -49.65 14.91
N GLY A 658 -8.27 -50.52 15.78
CA GLY A 658 -7.46 -50.14 16.95
C GLY A 658 -6.27 -49.20 16.66
N PRO A 659 -5.47 -49.41 15.59
CA PRO A 659 -4.29 -48.58 15.35
C PRO A 659 -4.57 -47.24 14.63
N LEU A 660 -5.78 -47.02 14.13
CA LEU A 660 -6.14 -45.87 13.27
C LEU A 660 -6.97 -44.79 13.99
N VAL A 661 -7.29 -44.97 15.27
CA VAL A 661 -7.98 -43.96 16.07
C VAL A 661 -6.95 -43.09 16.78
N ILE A 662 -6.71 -41.89 16.23
CA ILE A 662 -6.05 -40.81 16.95
C ILE A 662 -7.07 -40.22 17.95
N PRO A 663 -6.78 -40.18 19.27
CA PRO A 663 -7.74 -39.66 20.24
C PRO A 663 -8.01 -38.17 20.01
N ASN A 664 -9.28 -37.80 20.18
CA ASN A 664 -9.81 -36.45 20.05
C ASN A 664 -9.06 -35.47 20.99
N PRO A 665 -8.55 -34.32 20.50
CA PRO A 665 -7.75 -33.38 21.30
C PRO A 665 -8.51 -32.65 22.42
N LYS A 666 -9.75 -33.04 22.72
CA LYS A 666 -10.51 -32.58 23.89
C LYS A 666 -10.34 -33.47 25.14
N HIS A 667 -9.78 -34.67 25.02
CA HIS A 667 -9.45 -35.51 26.19
C HIS A 667 -8.05 -35.22 26.77
N LEU A 668 -7.24 -34.39 26.11
CA LEU A 668 -5.91 -33.98 26.60
C LEU A 668 -5.96 -32.88 27.68
N SER A 669 -7.12 -32.26 27.91
CA SER A 669 -7.23 -31.14 28.87
C SER A 669 -7.60 -31.54 30.30
N PHE A 670 -7.76 -32.83 30.61
CA PHE A 670 -8.24 -33.26 31.94
C PHE A 670 -7.49 -34.44 32.60
N MET A 671 -6.37 -34.91 32.06
CA MET A 671 -5.62 -36.00 32.71
C MET A 671 -4.46 -35.44 33.53
N SER A 672 -4.39 -35.78 34.81
CA SER A 672 -3.25 -35.44 35.66
C SER A 672 -2.07 -36.37 35.34
N ILE A 673 -0.84 -35.89 35.49
CA ILE A 673 0.41 -36.62 35.13
C ILE A 673 0.54 -37.99 35.84
N ARG A 674 -0.27 -38.26 36.88
CA ARG A 674 -0.30 -39.54 37.59
C ARG A 674 -1.07 -40.65 36.86
N GLU A 675 -2.06 -40.31 36.03
CA GLU A 675 -2.95 -41.29 35.37
C GLU A 675 -2.39 -41.82 34.05
N LEU A 676 -1.32 -41.19 33.52
CA LEU A 676 -0.59 -41.68 32.34
C LEU A 676 0.31 -42.90 32.62
N SER A 677 0.54 -43.23 33.90
CA SER A 677 1.35 -44.39 34.29
C SER A 677 0.55 -45.68 34.52
N GLU A 678 -0.79 -45.65 34.49
CA GLU A 678 -1.64 -46.81 34.80
C GLU A 678 -2.35 -47.40 33.55
N LEU A 679 -2.01 -46.95 32.33
CA LEU A 679 -2.55 -47.48 31.07
C LEU A 679 -1.67 -48.54 30.39
N GLU A 680 -0.68 -49.10 31.12
CA GLU A 680 0.02 -50.32 30.72
C GLU A 680 -0.64 -51.54 31.38
N ASP A 681 -1.88 -51.88 31.02
CA ASP A 681 -2.40 -53.23 31.24
C ASP A 681 -3.48 -53.60 30.21
N PRO A 682 -3.29 -54.63 29.35
CA PRO A 682 -4.09 -54.84 28.14
C PRO A 682 -5.24 -55.86 28.25
N ASP A 683 -5.81 -56.14 29.44
CA ASP A 683 -6.81 -57.21 29.60
C ASP A 683 -8.05 -56.76 30.39
N GLN A 684 -9.06 -56.17 29.72
CA GLN A 684 -10.47 -56.24 30.15
C GLN A 684 -11.45 -55.75 29.07
N ASP A 685 -12.26 -56.69 28.55
CA ASP A 685 -13.35 -56.49 27.60
C ASP A 685 -14.54 -55.74 28.22
N TYR A 686 -15.02 -54.68 27.56
CA TYR A 686 -16.34 -54.08 27.81
C TYR A 686 -17.17 -54.07 26.52
N GLU A 687 -18.42 -54.50 26.62
CA GLU A 687 -19.34 -54.82 25.53
C GLU A 687 -19.67 -53.61 24.60
N GLU A 688 -19.54 -53.83 23.29
CA GLU A 688 -19.66 -52.88 22.17
C GLU A 688 -21.03 -52.18 21.99
N GLY A 689 -22.05 -52.52 22.78
CA GLY A 689 -23.41 -52.00 22.61
C GLY A 689 -23.63 -50.58 23.14
N ASP A 690 -23.05 -50.26 24.30
CA ASP A 690 -23.32 -49.00 25.00
C ASP A 690 -22.49 -47.83 24.45
N LEU A 691 -21.30 -48.09 23.93
CA LEU A 691 -20.40 -47.06 23.43
C LEU A 691 -20.91 -46.44 22.13
N LEU A 692 -21.50 -47.23 21.24
CA LEU A 692 -22.06 -46.71 19.98
C LEU A 692 -23.33 -45.90 20.25
N HIS A 693 -24.16 -46.31 21.20
CA HIS A 693 -25.35 -45.55 21.57
C HIS A 693 -24.98 -44.23 22.25
N THR A 694 -23.95 -44.23 23.09
CA THR A 694 -23.40 -43.03 23.76
C THR A 694 -22.73 -42.08 22.75
N LEU A 695 -21.95 -42.60 21.79
CA LEU A 695 -21.30 -41.80 20.75
C LEU A 695 -22.28 -41.28 19.70
N MET A 696 -23.35 -42.02 19.40
CA MET A 696 -24.43 -41.55 18.53
C MET A 696 -25.26 -40.46 19.22
N THR A 697 -25.52 -40.58 20.52
CA THR A 697 -26.16 -39.50 21.30
C THR A 697 -25.26 -38.26 21.39
N ASP A 698 -23.96 -38.41 21.62
CA ASP A 698 -23.00 -37.30 21.61
C ASP A 698 -22.85 -36.64 20.22
N SER A 699 -22.94 -37.41 19.14
CA SER A 699 -22.94 -36.86 17.77
C SER A 699 -24.25 -36.15 17.41
N GLN A 700 -25.38 -36.61 17.98
CA GLN A 700 -26.67 -35.96 17.82
C GLN A 700 -26.77 -34.68 18.67
N GLU A 701 -26.15 -34.63 19.86
CA GLU A 701 -25.96 -33.38 20.61
C GLU A 701 -24.99 -32.41 19.91
N LEU A 702 -23.99 -32.91 19.18
CA LEU A 702 -23.09 -32.07 18.37
C LEU A 702 -23.81 -31.46 17.16
N ASN A 703 -24.71 -32.21 16.51
CA ASN A 703 -25.55 -31.68 15.43
C ASN A 703 -26.68 -30.77 15.95
N TYR A 704 -27.09 -30.93 17.20
CA TYR A 704 -27.98 -30.00 17.89
C TYR A 704 -27.27 -28.67 18.20
N SER A 705 -26.00 -28.70 18.62
CA SER A 705 -25.20 -27.51 18.97
C SER A 705 -24.70 -26.69 17.77
N VAL A 706 -24.53 -27.29 16.59
CA VAL A 706 -24.17 -26.54 15.36
C VAL A 706 -25.42 -25.97 14.64
N ARG A 707 -26.62 -26.56 14.85
CA ARG A 707 -27.89 -25.96 14.40
C ARG A 707 -28.42 -24.85 15.33
N LEU A 708 -27.76 -24.61 16.47
CA LEU A 708 -28.08 -23.54 17.42
C LEU A 708 -27.38 -22.21 17.13
N TRP A 709 -26.67 -22.09 15.99
CA TRP A 709 -26.15 -20.80 15.50
C TRP A 709 -27.10 -20.08 14.52
N ASP A 710 -28.33 -20.60 14.33
CA ASP A 710 -29.40 -19.88 13.61
C ASP A 710 -30.73 -19.73 14.38
N ILE A 711 -30.86 -20.27 15.61
CA ILE A 711 -31.96 -19.92 16.53
C ILE A 711 -31.41 -19.97 17.96
N GLY A 712 -31.06 -18.81 18.51
CA GLY A 712 -31.17 -18.61 19.94
C GLY A 712 -32.63 -18.36 20.25
N SER A 713 -33.36 -19.41 20.65
CA SER A 713 -34.58 -19.22 21.44
C SER A 713 -34.18 -18.46 22.71
N PRO A 714 -35.01 -17.50 23.16
CA PRO A 714 -34.70 -16.69 24.32
C PRO A 714 -34.63 -17.62 25.53
N LEU A 715 -33.46 -17.72 26.16
CA LEU A 715 -33.44 -18.03 27.59
C LEU A 715 -34.24 -16.93 28.26
N GLU A 716 -35.30 -17.36 28.94
CA GLU A 716 -36.25 -16.58 29.72
C GLU A 716 -35.77 -15.16 30.02
N GLU A 717 -36.39 -14.17 29.36
CA GLU A 717 -36.30 -12.77 29.74
C GLU A 717 -36.94 -12.58 31.13
N GLY A 718 -36.23 -13.05 32.16
CA GLY A 718 -36.32 -12.49 33.50
C GLY A 718 -35.66 -11.11 33.48
N SER A 719 -36.39 -10.12 32.98
CA SER A 719 -36.27 -8.68 33.28
C SER A 719 -34.88 -8.13 33.63
N LEU A 720 -33.89 -8.24 32.73
CA LEU A 720 -32.57 -7.63 32.89
C LEU A 720 -32.35 -6.50 31.84
N PRO A 721 -31.99 -5.27 32.24
CA PRO A 721 -31.91 -4.13 31.32
C PRO A 721 -30.86 -4.31 30.20
N PRO A 722 -31.07 -3.75 29.00
CA PRO A 722 -30.29 -3.99 27.76
C PRO A 722 -28.80 -3.60 27.82
N HIS A 723 -28.39 -2.92 28.89
CA HIS A 723 -27.03 -2.49 29.15
C HIS A 723 -26.23 -3.54 29.94
N LEU A 724 -26.90 -4.39 30.74
CA LEU A 724 -26.24 -5.49 31.47
C LEU A 724 -25.91 -6.67 30.56
N SER A 725 -26.75 -6.96 29.55
CA SER A 725 -26.53 -8.05 28.59
C SER A 725 -25.27 -7.84 27.72
N ARG A 726 -25.05 -6.62 27.24
CA ARG A 726 -23.85 -6.26 26.45
C ARG A 726 -22.56 -6.37 27.27
N LEU A 727 -22.63 -6.05 28.56
CA LEU A 727 -21.49 -6.12 29.45
C LEU A 727 -21.08 -7.58 29.71
N THR A 728 -22.04 -8.44 30.00
CA THR A 728 -21.82 -9.88 30.19
C THR A 728 -21.24 -10.53 28.93
N GLN A 729 -21.73 -10.13 27.73
CA GLN A 729 -21.17 -10.57 26.45
C GLN A 729 -19.70 -10.18 26.29
N CYS A 730 -19.33 -8.92 26.59
CA CYS A 730 -17.94 -8.46 26.49
C CYS A 730 -17.01 -9.20 27.47
N CYS A 731 -17.49 -9.50 28.69
CA CYS A 731 -16.70 -10.21 29.69
C CYS A 731 -16.48 -11.67 29.30
N ASN A 732 -17.49 -12.34 28.75
CA ASN A 732 -17.39 -13.70 28.24
C ASN A 732 -16.45 -13.78 27.03
N GLU A 733 -16.50 -12.80 26.12
CA GLU A 733 -15.57 -12.71 24.99
C GLU A 733 -14.12 -12.52 25.45
N LEU A 734 -13.89 -11.67 26.46
CA LEU A 734 -12.55 -11.46 27.03
C LEU A 734 -11.96 -12.76 27.58
N LEU A 735 -12.75 -13.53 28.36
CA LEU A 735 -12.34 -14.82 28.93
C LEU A 735 -12.08 -15.88 27.86
N PHE A 736 -13.03 -16.05 26.93
CA PHE A 736 -12.91 -17.04 25.87
C PHE A 736 -11.65 -16.80 25.04
N THR A 737 -11.43 -15.55 24.63
CA THR A 737 -10.25 -15.19 23.84
C THR A 737 -8.94 -15.19 24.63
N GLU A 738 -8.98 -15.09 25.98
CA GLU A 738 -7.79 -15.27 26.82
C GLU A 738 -7.40 -16.75 26.92
N LYS A 739 -8.38 -17.65 27.06
CA LYS A 739 -8.16 -19.10 27.07
C LYS A 739 -7.52 -19.59 25.76
N GLU A 740 -8.05 -19.14 24.63
CA GLU A 740 -7.50 -19.44 23.30
C GLU A 740 -6.05 -18.93 23.15
N PHE A 741 -5.78 -17.73 23.66
CA PHE A 741 -4.44 -17.15 23.63
C PHE A 741 -3.42 -17.95 24.46
N ILE A 742 -3.81 -18.38 25.67
CA ILE A 742 -2.97 -19.21 26.54
C ILE A 742 -2.69 -20.57 25.89
N SER A 743 -3.71 -21.20 25.31
CA SER A 743 -3.55 -22.47 24.60
C SER A 743 -2.56 -22.35 23.43
N ALA A 744 -2.68 -21.28 22.63
CA ALA A 744 -1.79 -21.02 21.51
C ALA A 744 -0.34 -20.70 21.95
N LEU A 745 -0.15 -20.00 23.08
CA LEU A 745 1.16 -19.78 23.68
C LEU A 745 1.80 -21.07 24.19
N GLY A 746 1.01 -21.96 24.79
CA GLY A 746 1.46 -23.29 25.19
C GLY A 746 1.94 -24.10 23.98
N LEU A 747 1.16 -24.08 22.89
CA LEU A 747 1.53 -24.73 21.64
C LEU A 747 2.81 -24.16 21.03
N LEU A 748 2.97 -22.83 20.99
CA LEU A 748 4.21 -22.17 20.53
C LEU A 748 5.43 -22.65 21.32
N THR A 749 5.27 -22.77 22.64
CA THR A 749 6.35 -23.15 23.55
C THR A 749 6.74 -24.62 23.38
N GLU A 750 5.79 -25.53 23.48
CA GLU A 750 6.05 -26.99 23.43
C GLU A 750 6.42 -27.47 22.02
N ARG A 751 5.71 -27.00 20.99
CA ARG A 751 5.86 -27.50 19.63
C ARG A 751 7.08 -26.94 18.91
N TYR A 752 7.41 -25.67 19.17
CA TYR A 752 8.47 -24.96 18.43
C TYR A 752 9.62 -24.52 19.32
N LEU A 753 9.39 -23.67 20.33
CA LEU A 753 10.48 -23.01 21.06
C LEU A 753 11.38 -23.98 21.83
N LYS A 754 10.83 -24.97 22.55
CA LYS A 754 11.64 -25.99 23.23
C LYS A 754 12.46 -26.84 22.26
N SER A 755 11.86 -27.20 21.12
CA SER A 755 12.54 -27.94 20.07
C SER A 755 13.68 -27.12 19.44
N LEU A 756 13.45 -25.84 19.18
CA LEU A 756 14.45 -24.93 18.60
C LEU A 756 15.69 -24.76 19.49
N GLN A 757 15.57 -24.93 20.81
CA GLN A 757 16.73 -24.88 21.72
C GLN A 757 17.75 -25.99 21.45
N HIS A 758 17.34 -27.11 20.84
CA HIS A 758 18.23 -28.23 20.55
C HIS A 758 18.86 -28.17 19.16
N GLU A 759 18.52 -27.18 18.34
CA GLU A 759 18.99 -27.04 16.96
C GLU A 759 20.23 -26.14 16.84
N SER A 760 21.13 -26.46 15.91
CA SER A 760 22.43 -25.77 15.74
C SER A 760 22.37 -24.53 14.84
N PHE A 761 21.34 -24.39 14.01
CA PHE A 761 21.24 -23.34 12.99
C PHE A 761 20.75 -21.98 13.52
N VAL A 762 20.54 -21.83 14.83
CA VAL A 762 20.09 -20.58 15.46
C VAL A 762 20.96 -20.20 16.66
N SER A 763 21.09 -18.89 16.91
CA SER A 763 21.76 -18.32 18.07
C SER A 763 21.15 -18.83 19.38
N GLN A 764 21.88 -19.73 20.05
CA GLN A 764 21.43 -20.39 21.28
C GLN A 764 21.05 -19.41 22.41
N SER A 765 21.71 -18.25 22.48
CA SER A 765 21.39 -17.21 23.45
C SER A 765 20.04 -16.53 23.20
N GLU A 766 19.63 -16.37 21.94
CA GLU A 766 18.43 -15.60 21.58
C GLU A 766 17.17 -16.47 21.64
N ILE A 767 17.23 -17.73 21.21
CA ILE A 767 16.10 -18.66 21.39
C ILE A 767 15.88 -18.95 22.86
N THR A 768 16.95 -19.17 23.63
CA THR A 768 16.81 -19.43 25.07
C THR A 768 16.13 -18.25 25.76
N CYS A 769 16.52 -17.01 25.44
CA CYS A 769 15.81 -15.83 25.90
C CYS A 769 14.34 -15.82 25.45
N LEU A 770 14.05 -16.03 24.17
CA LEU A 770 12.68 -16.05 23.64
C LEU A 770 11.81 -17.12 24.32
N CYS A 771 12.36 -18.32 24.54
CA CYS A 771 11.69 -19.44 25.21
C CYS A 771 11.38 -19.10 26.67
N GLU A 772 12.38 -18.66 27.43
CA GLU A 772 12.22 -18.27 28.84
C GLU A 772 11.19 -17.15 29.01
N LYS A 773 11.24 -16.12 28.15
CA LYS A 773 10.29 -15.00 28.23
C LYS A 773 8.89 -15.40 27.79
N THR A 774 8.75 -16.27 26.79
CA THR A 774 7.44 -16.82 26.38
C THR A 774 6.82 -17.65 27.50
N GLN A 775 7.61 -18.46 28.20
CA GLN A 775 7.19 -19.21 29.38
C GLN A 775 6.78 -18.29 30.54
N GLN A 776 7.54 -17.21 30.78
CA GLN A 776 7.17 -16.21 31.77
C GLN A 776 5.85 -15.52 31.42
N ILE A 777 5.63 -15.16 30.16
CA ILE A 777 4.35 -14.61 29.70
C ILE A 777 3.23 -15.63 29.92
N LEU A 778 3.42 -16.88 29.50
CA LEU A 778 2.44 -17.95 29.69
C LEU A 778 2.05 -18.14 31.16
N ALA A 779 3.02 -18.17 32.07
CA ALA A 779 2.77 -18.30 33.51
C ALA A 779 1.96 -17.10 34.07
N ARG A 780 2.32 -15.88 33.67
CA ARG A 780 1.62 -14.66 34.10
C ARG A 780 0.22 -14.53 33.53
N GLN A 781 -0.01 -15.01 32.31
CA GLN A 781 -1.32 -14.99 31.67
C GLN A 781 -2.25 -16.06 32.21
N ASN A 782 -1.73 -17.23 32.61
CA ASN A 782 -2.50 -18.22 33.37
C ASN A 782 -3.00 -17.65 34.70
N ASP A 783 -2.14 -16.94 35.44
CA ASP A 783 -2.53 -16.28 36.70
C ASP A 783 -3.63 -15.22 36.46
N LEU A 784 -3.47 -14.38 35.43
CA LEU A 784 -4.51 -13.40 35.04
C LEU A 784 -5.83 -14.10 34.68
N PHE A 785 -5.79 -15.19 33.91
CA PHE A 785 -6.97 -15.93 33.49
C PHE A 785 -7.71 -16.56 34.67
N SER A 786 -6.99 -17.20 35.60
CA SER A 786 -7.59 -17.76 36.82
C SER A 786 -8.30 -16.68 37.64
N GLN A 787 -7.66 -15.51 37.81
CA GLN A 787 -8.27 -14.39 38.54
C GLN A 787 -9.47 -13.77 37.81
N LEU A 788 -9.44 -13.68 36.47
CA LEU A 788 -10.59 -13.26 35.67
C LEU A 788 -11.77 -14.25 35.77
N GLN A 789 -11.47 -15.55 35.77
CA GLN A 789 -12.48 -16.61 35.91
C GLN A 789 -13.12 -16.59 37.31
N THR A 790 -12.32 -16.40 38.36
CA THR A 790 -12.84 -16.22 39.74
C THR A 790 -13.68 -14.95 39.87
N ALA A 791 -13.29 -13.85 39.20
CA ALA A 791 -14.07 -12.62 39.20
C ALA A 791 -15.47 -12.83 38.59
N LEU A 792 -15.57 -13.60 37.51
CA LEU A 792 -16.84 -13.86 36.81
C LEU A 792 -17.71 -14.93 37.50
N GLY A 793 -17.11 -15.96 38.10
CA GLY A 793 -17.83 -17.03 38.81
C GLY A 793 -18.55 -16.60 40.10
N SER A 794 -18.35 -15.35 40.55
CA SER A 794 -18.98 -14.79 41.76
C SER A 794 -20.37 -14.15 41.53
N GLN A 795 -20.97 -14.31 40.35
CA GLN A 795 -22.27 -13.73 39.99
C GLN A 795 -23.45 -14.59 40.49
N LYS A 796 -24.21 -14.08 41.45
CA LYS A 796 -25.58 -14.56 41.73
C LYS A 796 -26.67 -13.47 41.79
N ASP A 797 -26.36 -12.16 41.79
CA ASP A 797 -27.37 -11.08 41.90
C ASP A 797 -27.03 -9.80 41.11
N ASP A 798 -28.02 -9.01 40.69
CA ASP A 798 -27.90 -7.80 39.84
C ASP A 798 -27.01 -6.66 40.40
N SER A 799 -26.80 -6.60 41.72
CA SER A 799 -25.85 -5.65 42.35
C SER A 799 -24.38 -6.02 42.11
N THR A 800 -24.11 -7.14 41.44
CA THR A 800 -22.75 -7.68 41.20
C THR A 800 -22.12 -7.24 39.87
N ALA A 801 -22.89 -6.73 38.91
CA ALA A 801 -22.34 -6.30 37.61
C ALA A 801 -21.40 -5.09 37.71
N THR A 802 -21.72 -4.11 38.56
CA THR A 802 -20.86 -2.95 38.87
C THR A 802 -19.60 -3.36 39.65
N ASN A 803 -19.73 -4.28 40.60
CA ASN A 803 -18.59 -4.84 41.33
C ASN A 803 -17.63 -5.63 40.41
N LEU A 804 -18.14 -6.26 39.36
CA LEU A 804 -17.34 -6.99 38.38
C LEU A 804 -16.41 -6.07 37.59
N ILE A 805 -16.90 -4.91 37.15
CA ILE A 805 -16.10 -3.93 36.40
C ILE A 805 -14.96 -3.40 37.27
N LEU A 806 -15.21 -3.12 38.54
CA LEU A 806 -14.19 -2.69 39.49
C LEU A 806 -13.13 -3.77 39.70
N LYS A 807 -13.54 -5.03 39.88
CA LYS A 807 -12.62 -6.16 39.99
C LYS A 807 -11.75 -6.31 38.73
N ILE A 808 -12.36 -6.34 37.54
CA ILE A 808 -11.62 -6.46 36.27
C ILE A 808 -10.66 -5.27 36.07
N SER A 809 -11.13 -4.05 36.33
CA SER A 809 -10.30 -2.85 36.20
C SER A 809 -9.08 -2.92 37.14
N ASN A 810 -9.28 -3.33 38.39
CA ASN A 810 -8.20 -3.49 39.35
C ASN A 810 -7.22 -4.61 38.96
N LEU A 811 -7.70 -5.72 38.38
CA LEU A 811 -6.83 -6.79 37.87
C LEU A 811 -5.87 -6.28 36.78
N PHE A 812 -6.37 -5.52 35.80
CA PHE A 812 -5.50 -4.93 34.76
C PHE A 812 -4.51 -3.90 35.33
N ILE A 813 -4.90 -3.15 36.35
CA ILE A 813 -4.01 -2.20 37.05
C ILE A 813 -2.89 -2.97 37.78
N GLN A 814 -3.24 -4.02 38.51
CA GLN A 814 -2.30 -4.85 39.27
C GLN A 814 -1.32 -5.60 38.35
N HIS A 815 -1.79 -6.12 37.22
CA HIS A 815 -0.97 -6.84 36.24
C HIS A 815 -0.23 -5.91 35.25
N SER A 816 -0.37 -4.58 35.36
CA SER A 816 0.25 -3.61 34.43
C SER A 816 1.76 -3.77 34.26
N HIS A 817 2.47 -4.15 35.32
CA HIS A 817 3.91 -4.43 35.26
C HIS A 817 4.25 -5.72 34.52
N ASN A 818 3.39 -6.75 34.61
CA ASN A 818 3.60 -8.04 33.94
C ASN A 818 3.50 -7.89 32.43
N PHE A 819 2.61 -7.02 31.94
CA PHE A 819 2.49 -6.75 30.51
C PHE A 819 3.72 -6.08 29.89
N ARG A 820 4.61 -5.47 30.69
CA ARG A 820 5.88 -4.95 30.16
C ARG A 820 6.81 -6.05 29.65
N LEU A 821 6.64 -7.30 30.09
CA LEU A 821 7.40 -8.46 29.58
C LEU A 821 7.21 -8.67 28.07
N PHE A 822 6.10 -8.20 27.50
CA PHE A 822 5.85 -8.26 26.05
C PHE A 822 6.84 -7.41 25.26
N SER A 823 7.45 -6.37 25.86
CA SER A 823 8.49 -5.59 25.19
C SER A 823 9.72 -6.42 24.83
N ILE A 824 10.13 -7.34 25.71
CA ILE A 824 11.26 -8.26 25.48
C ILE A 824 10.91 -9.31 24.43
N PHE A 825 9.65 -9.74 24.38
CA PHE A 825 9.19 -10.63 23.30
C PHE A 825 9.24 -9.92 21.93
N CYS A 826 8.83 -8.65 21.87
CA CYS A 826 8.85 -7.86 20.63
C CYS A 826 10.27 -7.60 20.10
N THR A 827 11.27 -7.42 20.96
CA THR A 827 12.66 -7.22 20.51
C THR A 827 13.23 -8.48 19.87
N SER A 828 12.96 -9.65 20.45
CA SER A 828 13.41 -10.96 19.92
C SER A 828 12.57 -11.46 18.74
N TYR A 829 11.39 -10.88 18.51
CA TYR A 829 10.49 -11.23 17.41
C TYR A 829 11.14 -11.05 16.03
N ARG A 830 11.94 -9.99 15.85
CA ARG A 830 12.58 -9.68 14.57
C ARG A 830 13.56 -10.75 14.13
N ASN A 831 14.44 -11.20 15.03
CA ASN A 831 15.43 -12.25 14.72
C ASN A 831 14.73 -13.58 14.40
N ALA A 832 13.64 -13.89 15.11
CA ALA A 832 12.82 -15.05 14.81
C ALA A 832 12.09 -14.95 13.45
N GLN A 833 11.77 -13.75 12.96
CA GLN A 833 11.28 -13.56 11.59
C GLN A 833 12.38 -13.73 10.54
N GLU A 834 13.60 -13.27 10.81
CA GLU A 834 14.74 -13.45 9.90
C GLU A 834 15.04 -14.94 9.70
N LEU A 835 14.95 -15.75 10.76
CA LEU A 835 15.06 -17.21 10.67
C LEU A 835 14.01 -17.83 9.74
N ILE A 836 12.75 -17.38 9.79
CA ILE A 836 11.66 -17.89 8.94
C ILE A 836 11.87 -17.52 7.46
N ASN A 837 12.54 -16.39 7.20
CA ASN A 837 12.80 -15.88 5.85
C ASN A 837 14.13 -16.40 5.28
N THR A 838 14.79 -17.35 5.95
CA THR A 838 16.04 -17.95 5.48
C THR A 838 15.76 -19.18 4.64
N ASP A 839 16.26 -19.23 3.40
CA ASP A 839 16.04 -20.33 2.45
C ASP A 839 16.86 -21.61 2.76
N SER A 840 17.17 -21.87 4.04
CA SER A 840 17.94 -23.06 4.43
C SER A 840 17.03 -24.30 4.44
N GLU A 841 17.45 -25.36 3.74
CA GLU A 841 16.72 -26.63 3.68
C GLU A 841 16.48 -27.23 5.07
N GLU A 842 17.44 -27.11 5.99
CA GLU A 842 17.35 -27.57 7.38
C GLU A 842 16.20 -26.86 8.14
N VAL A 843 16.05 -25.56 7.91
CA VAL A 843 15.02 -24.72 8.55
C VAL A 843 13.64 -25.07 8.01
N LEU A 844 13.53 -25.25 6.68
CA LEU A 844 12.28 -25.64 6.03
C LEU A 844 11.83 -27.05 6.45
N ALA A 845 12.76 -28.00 6.55
CA ALA A 845 12.49 -29.34 7.05
C ALA A 845 12.01 -29.32 8.51
N PHE A 846 12.67 -28.53 9.37
CA PHE A 846 12.31 -28.39 10.78
C PHE A 846 10.86 -27.89 10.98
N PHE A 847 10.46 -26.84 10.25
CA PHE A 847 9.10 -26.29 10.33
C PHE A 847 8.07 -27.20 9.62
N GLY A 848 8.45 -27.83 8.51
CA GLY A 848 7.61 -28.77 7.78
C GLY A 848 7.23 -30.00 8.60
N ALA A 849 8.20 -30.61 9.30
CA ALA A 849 7.96 -31.74 10.20
C ALA A 849 6.96 -31.41 11.34
N ARG A 850 6.98 -30.16 11.80
CA ARG A 850 6.11 -29.69 12.89
C ARG A 850 4.77 -29.15 12.41
N ASN A 851 4.55 -28.95 11.11
CA ASN A 851 3.24 -28.59 10.56
C ASN A 851 2.99 -29.33 9.23
N PRO A 852 2.84 -30.67 9.26
CA PRO A 852 2.82 -31.50 8.06
C PRO A 852 1.65 -31.19 7.12
N HIS A 853 0.51 -30.73 7.67
CA HIS A 853 -0.67 -30.33 6.88
C HIS A 853 -0.67 -28.86 6.47
N ASN A 854 0.42 -28.12 6.73
CA ASN A 854 0.57 -26.70 6.44
C ASN A 854 -0.64 -25.83 6.90
N LYS A 855 -1.23 -26.19 8.05
CA LYS A 855 -2.38 -25.45 8.61
C LYS A 855 -1.91 -24.07 9.05
N HIS A 856 -2.58 -23.03 8.56
CA HIS A 856 -2.19 -21.64 8.83
C HIS A 856 -2.19 -21.30 10.34
N GLU A 857 -3.13 -21.87 11.11
CA GLU A 857 -3.27 -21.64 12.56
C GLU A 857 -2.13 -22.23 13.39
N LEU A 858 -1.49 -23.30 12.89
CA LEU A 858 -0.39 -23.99 13.56
C LEU A 858 0.98 -23.54 13.06
N ARG A 859 1.03 -22.61 12.10
CA ARG A 859 2.27 -22.11 11.51
C ARG A 859 3.03 -21.26 12.54
N PHE A 860 4.35 -21.44 12.60
CA PHE A 860 5.20 -20.77 13.60
C PHE A 860 5.07 -19.24 13.57
N ASP A 861 5.07 -18.62 12.38
CA ASP A 861 4.88 -17.17 12.19
C ASP A 861 3.51 -16.65 12.67
N SER A 862 2.45 -17.45 12.50
CA SER A 862 1.10 -17.14 12.98
C SER A 862 1.05 -17.13 14.49
N LEU A 863 1.60 -18.16 15.15
CA LEU A 863 1.64 -18.29 16.59
C LEU A 863 2.54 -17.23 17.24
N LEU A 864 3.70 -16.97 16.64
CA LEU A 864 4.68 -15.99 17.12
C LEU A 864 4.12 -14.54 17.09
N ALA A 865 3.15 -14.25 16.22
CA ALA A 865 2.52 -12.92 16.16
C ALA A 865 1.44 -12.68 17.24
N LEU A 866 0.94 -13.74 17.90
CA LEU A 866 -0.19 -13.64 18.82
C LEU A 866 0.05 -12.73 20.03
N PRO A 867 1.23 -12.74 20.70
CA PRO A 867 1.45 -11.89 21.87
C PRO A 867 1.35 -10.39 21.55
N ILE A 868 1.87 -9.98 20.39
CA ILE A 868 1.81 -8.60 19.89
C ILE A 868 0.36 -8.19 19.60
N GLN A 869 -0.43 -9.10 19.04
CA GLN A 869 -1.84 -8.83 18.78
C GLN A 869 -2.67 -8.76 20.08
N ARG A 870 -2.37 -9.62 21.06
CA ARG A 870 -3.14 -9.70 22.31
C ARG A 870 -3.02 -8.43 23.14
N ILE A 871 -1.80 -7.90 23.31
CA ILE A 871 -1.57 -6.71 24.14
C ILE A 871 -2.35 -5.48 23.63
N LEU A 872 -2.52 -5.36 22.31
CA LEU A 872 -3.25 -4.28 21.67
C LEU A 872 -4.79 -4.45 21.75
N ARG A 873 -5.29 -5.65 22.05
CA ARG A 873 -6.73 -5.92 22.19
C ARG A 873 -7.26 -5.56 23.58
N TYR A 874 -6.45 -5.63 24.64
CA TYR A 874 -6.92 -5.31 26.00
C TYR A 874 -7.52 -3.90 26.16
N PRO A 875 -6.92 -2.80 25.64
CA PRO A 875 -7.55 -1.49 25.69
C PRO A 875 -8.90 -1.43 24.96
N LEU A 876 -9.07 -2.20 23.88
CA LEU A 876 -10.32 -2.26 23.12
C LEU A 876 -11.42 -2.95 23.92
N PHE A 877 -11.13 -4.09 24.56
CA PHE A 877 -12.08 -4.76 25.45
C PHE A 877 -12.51 -3.86 26.61
N LEU A 878 -11.57 -3.16 27.24
CA LEU A 878 -11.87 -2.22 28.32
C LEU A 878 -12.70 -1.01 27.85
N ARG A 879 -12.47 -0.49 26.64
CA ARG A 879 -13.29 0.59 26.06
C ARG A 879 -14.72 0.13 25.77
N ASN A 880 -14.89 -1.07 25.21
CA ASN A 880 -16.21 -1.65 24.96
C ASN A 880 -17.01 -1.86 26.27
N MET A 881 -16.33 -2.32 27.33
CA MET A 881 -16.93 -2.42 28.66
C MET A 881 -17.31 -1.04 29.22
N ARG A 882 -16.45 -0.02 29.07
CA ARG A 882 -16.71 1.35 29.55
C ARG A 882 -17.91 2.00 28.87
N ASP A 883 -18.11 1.74 27.58
CA ASP A 883 -19.24 2.29 26.82
C ASP A 883 -20.59 1.71 27.29
N SER A 884 -20.53 0.60 28.04
CA SER A 884 -21.63 0.01 28.80
C SER A 884 -21.58 0.42 30.28
N VAL A 885 -21.17 1.66 30.61
CA VAL A 885 -21.21 2.25 31.98
C VAL A 885 -21.62 3.72 31.91
N SER A 886 -22.40 4.20 32.88
CA SER A 886 -22.84 5.60 32.94
C SER A 886 -21.68 6.56 33.20
N LYS A 887 -21.63 7.66 32.43
CA LYS A 887 -20.59 8.69 32.55
C LYS A 887 -20.75 9.42 33.88
N GLY A 888 -19.84 9.18 34.83
CA GLY A 888 -19.81 9.82 36.15
C GLY A 888 -19.75 8.84 37.33
N SER A 889 -19.96 7.54 37.08
CA SER A 889 -19.87 6.51 38.12
C SER A 889 -18.43 6.18 38.53
N GLU A 890 -18.23 5.60 39.71
CA GLU A 890 -16.89 5.17 40.19
C GLU A 890 -16.30 4.06 39.29
N GLU A 891 -17.15 3.23 38.71
CA GLU A 891 -16.78 2.20 37.73
C GLU A 891 -16.25 2.82 36.43
N TYR A 892 -16.89 3.90 35.95
CA TYR A 892 -16.43 4.65 34.78
C TYR A 892 -15.04 5.24 35.01
N LYS A 893 -14.77 5.75 36.22
CA LYS A 893 -13.45 6.28 36.59
C LYS A 893 -12.40 5.16 36.67
N SER A 894 -12.73 4.05 37.34
CA SER A 894 -11.81 2.91 37.51
C SER A 894 -11.43 2.26 36.19
N ILE A 895 -12.41 1.99 35.31
CA ILE A 895 -12.13 1.39 34.00
C ILE A 895 -11.40 2.37 33.07
N SER A 896 -11.69 3.67 33.16
CA SER A 896 -10.95 4.69 32.41
C SER A 896 -9.49 4.78 32.86
N ASN A 897 -9.21 4.62 34.16
CA ASN A 897 -7.85 4.53 34.69
C ASN A 897 -7.14 3.26 34.17
N ALA A 898 -7.82 2.11 34.18
CA ALA A 898 -7.28 0.87 33.61
C ALA A 898 -6.95 1.01 32.11
N ILE A 899 -7.82 1.64 31.31
CA ILE A 899 -7.56 1.94 29.89
C ILE A 899 -6.31 2.82 29.74
N GLN A 900 -6.19 3.91 30.51
CA GLN A 900 -5.02 4.80 30.46
C GLN A 900 -3.73 4.10 30.86
N ILE A 901 -3.78 3.15 31.79
CA ILE A 901 -2.62 2.33 32.18
C ILE A 901 -2.25 1.38 31.05
N MET A 902 -3.21 0.70 30.44
CA MET A 902 -2.95 -0.22 29.33
C MET A 902 -2.47 0.52 28.07
N ASP A 903 -2.99 1.72 27.77
CA ASP A 903 -2.49 2.58 26.69
C ASP A 903 -1.04 3.02 26.97
N ARG A 904 -0.69 3.33 28.23
CA ARG A 904 0.70 3.61 28.63
C ARG A 904 1.62 2.40 28.50
N VAL A 905 1.13 1.19 28.79
CA VAL A 905 1.89 -0.05 28.60
C VAL A 905 2.15 -0.30 27.10
N ALA A 906 1.14 -0.13 26.25
CA ALA A 906 1.31 -0.25 24.81
C ALA A 906 2.31 0.78 24.25
N GLY A 907 2.23 2.04 24.70
CA GLY A 907 3.19 3.08 24.34
C GLY A 907 4.62 2.78 24.80
N TYR A 908 4.78 2.21 26.00
CA TYR A 908 6.09 1.75 26.49
C TYR A 908 6.69 0.64 25.63
N ILE A 909 5.88 -0.35 25.21
CA ILE A 909 6.34 -1.44 24.34
C ILE A 909 6.78 -0.89 22.98
N ASP A 910 6.04 0.05 22.41
CA ASP A 910 6.38 0.70 21.14
C ASP A 910 7.68 1.52 21.25
N GLU A 911 7.88 2.25 22.35
CA GLU A 911 9.11 2.99 22.60
C GLU A 911 10.32 2.05 22.73
N ILE A 912 10.22 0.96 23.50
CA ILE A 912 11.30 -0.03 23.62
C ILE A 912 11.62 -0.69 22.27
N GLN A 913 10.59 -1.00 21.47
CA GLN A 913 10.77 -1.56 20.13
C GLN A 913 11.53 -0.60 19.22
N TYR A 914 11.10 0.67 19.16
CA TYR A 914 11.78 1.71 18.40
C TYR A 914 13.25 1.89 18.84
N MET A 915 13.50 1.87 20.16
CA MET A 915 14.84 1.99 20.70
C MET A 915 15.72 0.79 20.34
N SER A 916 15.16 -0.42 20.34
CA SER A 916 15.86 -1.64 19.90
C SER A 916 16.27 -1.54 18.44
N GLU A 917 15.34 -1.18 17.55
CA GLU A 917 15.61 -1.02 16.12
C GLU A 917 16.67 0.03 15.81
N LYS A 918 16.70 1.11 16.60
CA LYS A 918 17.61 2.22 16.38
C LYS A 918 19.01 2.01 16.95
N PHE A 919 19.13 1.39 18.12
CA PHE A 919 20.39 1.38 18.89
C PHE A 919 21.03 0.00 19.11
N SER A 920 20.36 -1.11 18.76
CA SER A 920 20.85 -2.47 19.06
C SER A 920 22.20 -2.78 18.40
N SER A 921 22.35 -2.48 17.10
CA SER A 921 23.62 -2.66 16.38
C SER A 921 24.74 -1.81 16.99
N LEU A 922 24.45 -0.54 17.29
CA LEU A 922 25.41 0.38 17.89
C LEU A 922 25.86 -0.10 19.28
N PHE A 923 24.94 -0.59 20.13
CA PHE A 923 25.28 -1.11 21.46
C PHE A 923 26.19 -2.34 21.36
N ASN A 924 25.87 -3.26 20.46
CA ASN A 924 26.71 -4.42 20.19
C ASN A 924 28.10 -4.04 19.65
N GLY A 925 28.17 -3.02 18.80
CA GLY A 925 29.43 -2.42 18.36
C GLY A 925 30.24 -1.85 19.52
N ILE A 926 29.63 -1.04 20.39
CA ILE A 926 30.28 -0.44 21.57
C ILE A 926 30.84 -1.50 22.52
N LEU A 927 30.10 -2.58 22.78
CA LEU A 927 30.58 -3.68 23.64
C LEU A 927 31.75 -4.45 23.04
N THR A 928 31.77 -4.55 21.71
CA THR A 928 32.86 -5.21 20.98
C THR A 928 34.11 -4.33 21.01
N ASP A 929 33.97 -3.02 20.75
CA ASP A 929 35.05 -2.03 20.79
C ASP A 929 35.66 -1.86 22.18
N SER A 930 34.85 -1.96 23.24
CA SER A 930 35.29 -1.83 24.64
C SER A 930 35.78 -3.13 25.28
N GLY A 931 35.88 -4.23 24.52
CA GLY A 931 36.31 -5.55 25.03
C GLY A 931 35.34 -6.24 26.00
N LEU A 932 34.27 -5.56 26.43
CA LEU A 932 33.27 -6.07 27.39
C LEU A 932 32.54 -7.32 26.88
N ARG A 933 32.41 -7.48 25.56
CA ARG A 933 31.83 -8.70 24.96
C ARG A 933 32.66 -9.95 25.25
N LYS A 934 33.99 -9.84 25.37
CA LYS A 934 34.88 -10.96 25.73
C LYS A 934 34.75 -11.36 27.21
N VAL A 935 34.23 -10.47 28.06
CA VAL A 935 33.95 -10.69 29.48
C VAL A 935 32.56 -11.32 29.69
N GLY A 936 31.85 -11.68 28.61
CA GLY A 936 30.52 -12.30 28.67
C GLY A 936 29.38 -11.32 28.94
N VAL A 937 29.62 -10.03 28.72
CA VAL A 937 28.61 -8.98 28.95
C VAL A 937 27.73 -8.82 27.71
N HIS A 938 26.45 -9.14 27.84
CA HIS A 938 25.42 -8.93 26.81
C HIS A 938 24.52 -7.74 27.16
N VAL A 939 24.06 -7.01 26.14
CA VAL A 939 23.10 -5.92 26.29
C VAL A 939 21.81 -6.29 25.59
N ASP A 940 20.72 -6.30 26.35
CA ASP A 940 19.37 -6.32 25.82
C ASP A 940 18.71 -4.97 26.08
N ILE A 941 18.31 -4.29 25.01
CA ILE A 941 17.63 -2.99 25.08
C ILE A 941 16.27 -3.12 25.77
N ALA A 942 15.67 -4.30 25.78
CA ALA A 942 14.42 -4.52 26.47
C ALA A 942 14.54 -4.45 28.01
N GLU A 943 15.77 -4.54 28.55
CA GLU A 943 16.06 -4.30 29.97
C GLU A 943 16.41 -2.83 30.28
N LEU A 944 16.31 -1.93 29.30
CA LEU A 944 16.58 -0.50 29.49
C LEU A 944 15.64 0.06 30.58
N LYS A 945 16.23 0.49 31.70
CA LYS A 945 15.46 1.07 32.80
C LYS A 945 15.09 2.51 32.51
N HIS A 946 16.10 3.32 32.16
CA HIS A 946 15.94 4.75 31.97
C HIS A 946 16.87 5.30 30.89
N LYS A 947 16.38 6.32 30.19
CA LYS A 947 17.12 7.15 29.25
C LYS A 947 17.14 8.59 29.77
N PHE A 948 18.31 9.23 29.73
CA PHE A 948 18.48 10.64 30.11
C PHE A 948 19.22 11.41 29.03
N ASP A 949 18.72 12.58 28.65
CA ASP A 949 19.40 13.49 27.73
C ASP A 949 20.04 14.63 28.52
N VAL A 950 21.37 14.68 28.52
CA VAL A 950 22.19 15.57 29.36
C VAL A 950 23.19 16.35 28.53
N THR A 951 23.72 17.45 29.07
CA THR A 951 24.78 18.23 28.42
C THR A 951 26.14 17.84 29.00
N TRP A 952 27.11 17.51 28.15
CA TRP A 952 28.48 17.20 28.56
C TRP A 952 29.29 18.47 28.79
N LEU A 953 29.88 18.64 29.98
CA LEU A 953 30.63 19.84 30.32
C LEU A 953 32.15 19.71 30.20
N ASN A 954 32.69 18.48 30.17
CA ASN A 954 34.13 18.23 30.05
C ASN A 954 34.48 17.25 28.88
N PRO A 955 34.18 17.61 27.63
CA PRO A 955 34.49 16.78 26.47
C PRO A 955 36.01 16.58 26.27
N THR A 956 36.41 15.38 25.86
CA THR A 956 37.81 15.02 25.56
C THR A 956 38.30 15.65 24.24
N GLU A 957 39.60 15.85 24.07
CA GLU A 957 40.20 16.52 22.90
C GLU A 957 39.92 15.80 21.56
N GLU A 958 39.61 14.51 21.59
CA GLU A 958 39.24 13.68 20.42
C GLU A 958 37.90 14.08 19.78
N THR A 959 37.04 14.83 20.48
CA THR A 959 35.72 15.27 19.98
C THR A 959 35.79 16.46 19.01
N GLY A 960 36.92 16.62 18.31
CA GLY A 960 37.32 17.80 17.54
C GLY A 960 36.24 18.35 16.59
N LYS A 961 35.40 19.28 17.10
CA LYS A 961 34.63 20.33 16.37
C LYS A 961 33.65 21.13 17.23
N TRP A 962 33.43 20.81 18.51
CA TRP A 962 32.37 21.43 19.33
C TRP A 962 32.71 22.77 20.01
N LYS A 963 33.81 23.45 19.62
CA LYS A 963 34.28 24.69 20.27
C LYS A 963 33.50 25.99 19.93
N LYS A 964 32.25 25.93 19.45
CA LYS A 964 31.46 27.15 19.14
C LYS A 964 29.97 27.03 19.50
N LYS A 965 29.67 27.07 20.79
CA LYS A 965 28.50 27.67 21.45
C LYS A 965 28.63 27.31 22.93
N GLY A 966 28.42 28.25 23.85
CA GLY A 966 28.75 28.12 25.28
C GLY A 966 28.01 27.05 26.08
N ASP A 967 27.26 26.16 25.43
CA ASP A 967 26.62 24.99 26.02
C ASP A 967 27.26 23.74 25.37
N GLY A 968 27.88 22.86 26.16
CA GLY A 968 28.61 21.69 25.64
C GLY A 968 27.76 20.71 24.82
N PRO A 969 28.34 19.65 24.24
CA PRO A 969 27.60 18.73 23.38
C PRO A 969 26.49 17.98 24.14
N GLU A 970 25.38 17.72 23.47
CA GLU A 970 24.31 16.86 24.00
C GLU A 970 24.78 15.39 24.02
N MET A 971 24.47 14.70 25.12
CA MET A 971 24.72 13.28 25.32
C MET A 971 23.46 12.59 25.82
N THR A 972 23.27 11.37 25.36
CA THR A 972 22.23 10.49 25.88
C THR A 972 22.87 9.38 26.71
N LEU A 973 22.36 9.21 27.93
CA LEU A 973 22.72 8.16 28.88
C LEU A 973 21.65 7.07 28.87
N PHE A 974 22.06 5.83 28.64
CA PHE A 974 21.23 4.65 28.69
C PHE A 974 21.60 3.82 29.92
N LEU A 975 20.69 3.77 30.89
CA LEU A 975 20.88 3.03 32.14
C LEU A 975 20.26 1.64 32.04
N LEU A 976 21.11 0.62 31.93
CA LEU A 976 20.75 -0.79 31.95
C LEU A 976 21.00 -1.39 33.34
N PRO A 977 20.54 -2.62 33.66
CA PRO A 977 20.67 -3.19 35.00
C PRO A 977 22.11 -3.32 35.48
N ARG A 978 23.07 -3.58 34.58
CA ARG A 978 24.50 -3.78 34.89
C ARG A 978 25.45 -2.80 34.18
N LEU A 979 24.93 -2.00 33.26
CA LEU A 979 25.72 -1.16 32.35
C LEU A 979 25.15 0.26 32.25
N LEU A 980 26.05 1.20 32.00
CA LEU A 980 25.73 2.55 31.56
C LEU A 980 26.34 2.74 30.17
N ILE A 981 25.52 2.98 29.16
CA ILE A 981 25.97 3.32 27.81
C ILE A 981 25.79 4.83 27.60
N VAL A 982 26.82 5.49 27.10
CA VAL A 982 26.87 6.94 26.87
C VAL A 982 27.13 7.18 25.39
N ILE A 983 26.27 7.96 24.74
CA ILE A 983 26.39 8.27 23.31
C ILE A 983 26.19 9.77 23.08
N SER A 984 27.07 10.38 22.29
CA SER A 984 26.87 11.71 21.70
C SER A 984 26.75 11.57 20.19
N TYR A 985 25.66 12.08 19.62
CA TYR A 985 25.39 12.02 18.19
C TYR A 985 24.61 13.26 17.73
N ASP A 986 24.77 13.66 16.47
CA ASP A 986 24.02 14.81 15.93
C ASP A 986 22.58 14.39 15.56
N ASN A 987 21.58 15.02 16.18
CA ASN A 987 20.16 14.75 15.88
C ASN A 987 19.74 15.21 14.48
N LYS A 988 20.60 15.93 13.75
CA LYS A 988 20.31 16.46 12.41
C LYS A 988 20.79 15.52 11.32
N PHE A 989 19.90 14.65 10.83
CA PHE A 989 20.09 13.97 9.54
C PHE A 989 20.24 15.00 8.41
N LYS A 990 21.48 15.36 8.05
CA LYS A 990 21.77 16.18 6.88
C LYS A 990 21.96 15.26 5.68
N LEU A 991 20.90 15.14 4.86
CA LEU A 991 21.02 14.62 3.51
C LEU A 991 21.92 15.56 2.72
N LYS A 992 23.10 15.10 2.32
CA LYS A 992 24.01 15.84 1.46
C LYS A 992 23.71 15.41 0.03
N LEU A 993 23.24 16.34 -0.82
CA LEU A 993 23.16 16.07 -2.25
C LEU A 993 24.59 15.91 -2.79
N SER A 994 24.91 14.74 -3.33
CA SER A 994 26.08 14.59 -4.19
C SER A 994 25.89 15.41 -5.47
N LYS A 995 26.99 15.85 -6.10
CA LYS A 995 26.99 16.61 -7.37
C LYS A 995 26.25 15.89 -8.51
N HIS A 996 25.93 14.60 -8.36
CA HIS A 996 25.23 13.76 -9.34
C HIS A 996 23.76 13.47 -8.96
N GLY A 997 23.19 14.13 -7.94
CA GLY A 997 21.77 13.99 -7.60
C GLY A 997 21.39 12.72 -6.83
N ILE A 998 22.36 11.88 -6.45
CA ILE A 998 22.15 10.73 -5.56
C ILE A 998 22.24 11.21 -4.10
N VAL A 999 21.25 10.83 -3.30
CA VAL A 999 21.22 11.10 -1.86
C VAL A 999 21.90 9.92 -1.16
N GLU A 1000 23.12 10.13 -0.66
CA GLU A 1000 23.79 9.16 0.21
C GLU A 1000 23.20 9.23 1.62
N TYR A 1001 22.70 8.11 2.12
CA TYR A 1001 22.31 7.96 3.51
C TYR A 1001 23.55 7.67 4.34
N LYS A 1002 23.77 8.48 5.38
CA LYS A 1002 24.76 8.13 6.42
C LYS A 1002 24.12 7.16 7.41
N GLU A 1003 24.80 6.06 7.70
CA GLU A 1003 24.40 5.14 8.76
C GLU A 1003 24.52 5.83 10.14
N LEU A 1004 23.79 5.34 11.15
CA LEU A 1004 23.80 5.98 12.49
C LEU A 1004 25.22 6.03 13.08
N ASP A 1005 26.05 5.02 12.79
CA ASP A 1005 27.46 4.95 13.21
C ASP A 1005 28.29 6.13 12.68
N ASP A 1006 27.98 6.68 11.50
CA ASP A 1006 28.66 7.85 10.92
C ASP A 1006 28.26 9.18 11.58
N LEU A 1007 27.19 9.18 12.38
CA LEU A 1007 26.64 10.34 13.08
C LEU A 1007 27.01 10.35 14.57
N VAL A 1008 27.57 9.26 15.08
CA VAL A 1008 28.03 9.14 16.46
C VAL A 1008 29.41 9.77 16.59
N HIS A 1009 29.51 10.79 17.45
CA HIS A 1009 30.75 11.51 17.72
C HIS A 1009 31.52 10.97 18.92
N TYR A 1010 30.79 10.39 19.88
CA TYR A 1010 31.37 9.79 21.07
C TYR A 1010 30.50 8.63 21.54
N LYS A 1011 31.13 7.52 21.91
CA LYS A 1011 30.47 6.30 22.41
C LYS A 1011 31.30 5.68 23.53
N LEU A 1012 30.66 5.30 24.62
CA LEU A 1012 31.30 4.70 25.79
C LEU A 1012 30.34 3.72 26.48
N ALA A 1013 30.84 2.59 26.95
CA ALA A 1013 30.13 1.69 27.85
C ALA A 1013 30.89 1.55 29.17
N LEU A 1014 30.18 1.69 30.29
CA LEU A 1014 30.71 1.57 31.64
C LEU A 1014 29.95 0.50 32.42
N LEU A 1015 30.68 -0.40 33.08
CA LEU A 1015 30.10 -1.30 34.07
C LEU A 1015 29.69 -0.51 35.31
N LEU A 1016 28.42 -0.61 35.70
CA LEU A 1016 27.88 0.14 36.84
C LEU A 1016 28.60 -0.17 38.16
N PHE A 1017 29.16 -1.37 38.28
CA PHE A 1017 29.94 -1.80 39.43
C PHE A 1017 31.13 -0.89 39.75
N TYR A 1018 31.88 -0.48 38.72
CA TYR A 1018 33.07 0.38 38.84
C TYR A 1018 32.73 1.87 38.82
N CYS A 1019 31.45 2.23 38.68
CA CYS A 1019 31.00 3.61 38.64
C CYS A 1019 30.90 4.21 40.06
N THR A 1020 31.34 5.45 40.17
CA THR A 1020 31.22 6.32 41.32
C THR A 1020 30.42 7.55 40.90
N PHE A 1021 29.49 7.94 41.76
CA PHE A 1021 28.55 9.02 41.47
C PHE A 1021 28.70 10.10 42.53
N LYS A 1022 29.02 11.34 42.11
CA LYS A 1022 29.13 12.50 43.00
C LYS A 1022 28.13 13.57 42.58
N ASP A 1023 27.35 14.03 43.55
CA ASP A 1023 26.46 15.18 43.42
C ASP A 1023 27.21 16.48 43.78
N PHE A 1024 26.94 17.57 43.07
CA PHE A 1024 27.47 18.88 43.38
C PHE A 1024 26.45 19.68 44.22
N PRO A 1025 26.84 20.26 45.37
CA PRO A 1025 25.95 21.02 46.23
C PRO A 1025 25.47 22.32 45.56
N ASP A 1026 24.27 22.79 45.95
CA ASP A 1026 23.52 23.87 45.28
C ASP A 1026 24.08 25.31 45.49
N SER A 1027 25.30 25.48 46.00
CA SER A 1027 25.94 26.79 46.13
C SER A 1027 26.61 27.22 44.82
N ASP A 1028 26.39 28.48 44.42
CA ASP A 1028 27.00 29.20 43.27
C ASP A 1028 26.50 28.85 41.85
N GLY A 1029 25.18 28.71 41.64
CA GLY A 1029 24.61 28.70 40.28
C GLY A 1029 24.85 27.41 39.48
N VAL A 1030 25.35 26.36 40.14
CA VAL A 1030 25.71 25.04 39.57
C VAL A 1030 24.66 23.96 39.94
N SER A 1031 23.37 24.30 40.07
CA SER A 1031 22.39 23.42 40.73
C SER A 1031 22.04 22.11 39.98
N ASN A 1032 22.45 21.96 38.71
CA ASN A 1032 22.03 20.85 37.85
C ASN A 1032 23.18 19.93 37.41
N MET A 1033 24.34 19.99 38.07
CA MET A 1033 25.52 19.19 37.68
C MET A 1033 25.70 17.92 38.51
N VAL A 1034 26.28 16.90 37.87
CA VAL A 1034 26.59 15.58 38.44
C VAL A 1034 27.91 15.07 37.84
N SER A 1035 28.73 14.37 38.63
CA SER A 1035 29.95 13.70 38.17
C SER A 1035 29.77 12.18 38.19
N ILE A 1036 30.02 11.52 37.06
CA ILE A 1036 30.07 10.05 36.93
C ILE A 1036 31.52 9.66 36.63
N GLY A 1037 32.18 9.01 37.59
CA GLY A 1037 33.56 8.51 37.43
C GLY A 1037 33.60 6.98 37.40
N SER A 1038 34.43 6.37 36.57
CA SER A 1038 34.68 4.93 36.60
C SER A 1038 36.15 4.61 36.91
N GLN A 1039 36.38 3.63 37.79
CA GLN A 1039 37.71 3.08 38.09
C GLN A 1039 37.71 1.59 37.73
N GLY A 1040 37.85 1.28 36.44
CA GLY A 1040 37.81 -0.09 35.90
C GLY A 1040 38.81 -0.31 34.76
N ILE A 1041 38.84 -1.54 34.25
CA ILE A 1041 40.02 -2.23 33.65
C ILE A 1041 40.70 -1.54 32.45
N GLU A 1042 40.09 -0.60 31.71
CA GLU A 1042 40.79 0.00 30.55
C GLU A 1042 40.77 1.53 30.43
N GLN A 1043 39.84 2.29 31.04
CA GLN A 1043 39.86 3.77 30.98
C GLN A 1043 39.30 4.45 32.24
N LYS A 1044 40.11 5.33 32.86
CA LYS A 1044 39.68 6.22 33.94
C LYS A 1044 38.90 7.39 33.34
N VAL A 1045 37.58 7.28 33.32
CA VAL A 1045 36.70 8.31 32.76
C VAL A 1045 36.03 9.08 33.90
N ASN A 1046 35.99 10.41 33.79
CA ASN A 1046 35.19 11.27 34.65
C ASN A 1046 34.29 12.15 33.78
N LEU A 1047 32.97 11.95 33.83
CA LEU A 1047 31.97 12.70 33.06
C LEU A 1047 31.29 13.71 33.97
N ILE A 1048 31.45 15.00 33.68
CA ILE A 1048 30.71 16.09 34.32
C ILE A 1048 29.54 16.45 33.41
N ILE A 1049 28.33 16.19 33.89
CA ILE A 1049 27.09 16.33 33.12
C ILE A 1049 26.15 17.35 33.76
N LYS A 1050 25.42 18.10 32.93
CA LYS A 1050 24.36 19.04 33.34
C LYS A 1050 22.99 18.51 32.90
N CYS A 1051 22.07 18.37 33.84
CA CYS A 1051 20.68 18.00 33.56
C CYS A 1051 19.86 19.22 33.13
N LYS A 1052 18.79 19.01 32.34
CA LYS A 1052 17.94 20.12 31.84
C LYS A 1052 17.17 20.78 32.98
N SER A 1053 16.81 20.01 34.01
CA SER A 1053 16.04 20.50 35.16
C SER A 1053 16.48 19.87 36.49
N ARG A 1054 16.17 20.54 37.61
CA ARG A 1054 16.36 20.01 38.98
C ARG A 1054 15.61 18.69 39.24
N PRO A 1055 14.34 18.51 38.84
CA PRO A 1055 13.65 17.23 39.05
C PRO A 1055 14.27 16.09 38.22
N GLU A 1056 14.79 16.39 37.03
CA GLU A 1056 15.50 15.41 36.21
C GLU A 1056 16.84 15.01 36.83
N LYS A 1057 17.59 15.96 37.41
CA LYS A 1057 18.76 15.67 38.24
C LYS A 1057 18.41 14.76 39.41
N ALA A 1058 17.37 15.11 40.19
CA ALA A 1058 16.94 14.30 41.33
C ALA A 1058 16.53 12.87 40.93
N ARG A 1059 15.86 12.72 39.77
CA ARG A 1059 15.52 11.42 39.19
C ARG A 1059 16.76 10.64 38.78
N LEU A 1060 17.68 11.26 38.04
CA LEU A 1060 18.94 10.63 37.62
C LEU A 1060 19.75 10.13 38.81
N ILE A 1061 19.89 10.95 39.87
CA ILE A 1061 20.60 10.57 41.10
C ILE A 1061 19.94 9.35 41.75
N ARG A 1062 18.61 9.38 41.91
CA ARG A 1062 17.86 8.30 42.57
C ARG A 1062 18.01 6.97 41.84
N GLU A 1063 17.80 6.98 40.52
CA GLU A 1063 17.84 5.77 39.71
C GLU A 1063 19.26 5.19 39.61
N PHE A 1064 20.27 6.06 39.51
CA PHE A 1064 21.66 5.62 39.41
C PHE A 1064 22.18 5.04 40.74
N LYS A 1065 21.85 5.65 41.88
CA LYS A 1065 22.17 5.11 43.21
C LYS A 1065 21.50 3.75 43.43
N CYS A 1066 20.20 3.65 43.14
CA CYS A 1066 19.43 2.41 43.24
C CYS A 1066 20.05 1.29 42.36
N ALA A 1067 20.46 1.62 41.14
CA ALA A 1067 21.11 0.65 40.25
C ALA A 1067 22.47 0.17 40.78
N ILE A 1068 23.32 1.07 41.29
CA ILE A 1068 24.63 0.70 41.86
C ILE A 1068 24.46 -0.16 43.12
N GLU A 1069 23.56 0.22 44.04
CA GLU A 1069 23.29 -0.53 45.26
C GLU A 1069 22.81 -1.95 44.94
N LYS A 1070 21.88 -2.08 43.98
CA LYS A 1070 21.36 -3.39 43.54
C LYS A 1070 22.42 -4.28 42.89
N VAL A 1071 23.34 -3.71 42.12
CA VAL A 1071 24.45 -4.47 41.51
C VAL A 1071 25.45 -4.92 42.58
N ARG A 1072 25.74 -4.08 43.59
CA ARG A 1072 26.63 -4.44 44.70
C ARG A 1072 26.02 -5.47 45.65
N SER A 1073 24.70 -5.44 45.87
CA SER A 1073 24.02 -6.42 46.71
C SER A 1073 23.99 -7.82 46.09
N LEU A 1074 23.80 -7.92 44.76
CA LEU A 1074 23.72 -9.18 44.02
C LEU A 1074 25.04 -9.97 43.93
N GLN A 1075 26.17 -9.39 44.36
CA GLN A 1075 27.47 -10.06 44.42
C GLN A 1075 27.89 -10.43 45.86
N ASN A 1076 27.29 -9.80 46.87
CA ASN A 1076 27.51 -10.15 48.28
C ASN A 1076 26.60 -11.33 48.72
N SER A 1077 25.60 -11.67 47.91
CA SER A 1077 24.79 -12.90 47.97
C SER A 1077 25.29 -13.92 46.96
#